data_AF-A0A7X0D4M7-F1
#
_entry.id   AF-A0A7X0D4M7-F1
#
_cell.length_a   1.000
_cell.length_b   1.000
_cell.length_c   1.000
_cell.angle_alpha   90.00
_cell.angle_beta   90.00
_cell.angle_gamma   90.00
#
_symmetry.space_group_name_H-M   'P 1'
#
loop_
_entity.id
_entity.type
_entity.pdbx_description
1 polymer ?
#
loop_
_entity_poly.entity_id
_entity_poly.type
_entity_poly.pdbx_seq_one_letter_code
_entity_poly.pdbx_strand_id
1 'polypeptide(L)'
;MDERSTPESEGERPATPSGPGGTGEDHPAGPPEPQADTGAQDAPAVASGAQDAPVSAEPAAPHRPTPQPDSDGRSSTGPFPAAPSDGQGTGAFPALPAHPQGTTSFPAAPSDGQGTGAFPAVPAEGPTGGSVADGPSGGTATGPFPAAPAATPPGPPEHSGRPLPGATAGPPPTATPPSGFPQAPATPPHGYRSEPPPLPEPDQGPPRPAAPPAVPTGHPQGDAWPGGAAARPEAEGSGAPTRGIPAPGYGPDFGAAAAGRPRPEEPPRPATPPPFSPQLHEAGADAGTPPHHPGPLGAANAPGEPHRAGGTDGPGGPTGPEGPGTGDDPAPRSRKGLFIGIGAAVVVLALVGGGISWFLTQTPGPDEAAKDYVAAWDSQDYPTMAAAATGEGLADAFEEVEKNLGVEAASVELGDVTADGDTATAAYTATLSLSNAGEWSYEGTFPLTRADGEWKVDFSPAVIHPDLGEGQTLARTNDWGERGHILAADGSRLDTEGATGSVRMLTGQVGPATEEDLEELGPAYQADDPTGQDGLQKAFEERLAGTASTSIRVVAAGEEDKAGESEAVVGTIEGTAGEDVTTSLDPKVQEAAAKAVVTEGKPTSLVAVRPSTGEILAVAMNAGDFNRAFDGQYEPGSSFKIITYEALLENGMSTGAEMNCPKTADVGGWPFKNAGDAAYGKQTVTEAFATSCNTALVTEVEKKLTSESMTKAAEEFGMNADLDIGLPTRRPSFPTPENVTMLAAQSIGQGQVISTPLHMATVPAAIKDGSWRSPVLVTDPALPDQPEPRPIPHAEQLRPMMRAVVTDGTAEKAGFQGEVYGKTGSAEFGTAENEDDELDSHAWMVGYKGDVAFAVVVEGGGAGGSVAGPVAAKFANAL
;
A
#
# COMPACT_ATOMS: atom_id res chain seq x y z
N MET A 1 21.59 -15.22 -68.48
CA MET A 1 21.78 -14.16 -67.46
C MET A 1 21.37 -14.65 -66.07
N ASP A 2 22.18 -15.40 -65.32
CA ASP A 2 23.08 -16.49 -65.73
C ASP A 2 23.18 -17.55 -64.61
N GLU A 3 23.65 -18.70 -65.05
CA GLU A 3 23.80 -20.05 -64.47
C GLU A 3 24.40 -20.11 -63.04
N ARG A 4 23.89 -20.95 -62.12
CA ARG A 4 24.16 -22.42 -61.95
C ARG A 4 25.64 -22.81 -61.92
N SER A 5 26.11 -23.44 -60.84
CA SER A 5 26.54 -24.87 -60.79
C SER A 5 27.29 -25.25 -59.49
N THR A 6 27.30 -26.56 -59.19
CA THR A 6 28.06 -27.33 -58.17
C THR A 6 29.43 -27.79 -58.76
N PRO A 7 30.27 -28.76 -58.24
CA PRO A 7 30.10 -29.76 -57.15
C PRO A 7 31.37 -30.18 -56.32
N GLU A 8 31.25 -31.28 -55.52
CA GLU A 8 32.24 -32.33 -55.10
C GLU A 8 33.60 -31.92 -54.42
N SER A 9 34.00 -32.41 -53.22
CA SER A 9 34.55 -33.74 -52.79
C SER A 9 35.85 -34.19 -53.52
N GLU A 10 36.88 -34.79 -52.91
CA GLU A 10 36.98 -35.80 -51.81
C GLU A 10 38.28 -35.69 -50.92
N GLY A 11 38.44 -36.60 -49.94
CA GLY A 11 39.70 -36.98 -49.26
C GLY A 11 39.84 -36.55 -47.77
N GLU A 12 40.36 -37.34 -46.82
CA GLU A 12 40.71 -38.78 -46.79
C GLU A 12 40.70 -39.29 -45.31
N ARG A 13 40.82 -40.61 -45.06
CA ARG A 13 40.78 -41.29 -43.72
C ARG A 13 42.20 -41.62 -43.20
N PRO A 14 42.47 -42.05 -41.93
CA PRO A 14 41.63 -42.68 -40.88
C PRO A 14 41.71 -41.95 -39.50
N ALA A 15 41.52 -42.47 -38.27
CA ALA A 15 41.43 -43.84 -37.70
C ALA A 15 40.71 -43.93 -36.32
N THR A 16 40.54 -45.17 -35.83
CA THR A 16 40.11 -45.64 -34.48
C THR A 16 40.92 -46.95 -34.16
N PRO A 17 40.76 -47.78 -33.08
CA PRO A 17 39.68 -47.90 -32.06
C PRO A 17 40.06 -48.40 -30.61
N SER A 18 39.02 -48.71 -29.81
CA SER A 18 38.91 -49.81 -28.80
C SER A 18 39.17 -49.61 -27.28
N GLY A 19 38.17 -50.03 -26.47
CA GLY A 19 38.30 -50.68 -25.13
C GLY A 19 37.85 -52.17 -25.25
N PRO A 20 37.07 -52.79 -24.32
CA PRO A 20 36.78 -52.52 -22.89
C PRO A 20 36.71 -53.80 -21.98
N GLY A 21 36.18 -53.70 -20.73
CA GLY A 21 35.79 -54.81 -19.80
C GLY A 21 36.76 -55.03 -18.60
N GLY A 22 36.40 -55.56 -17.41
CA GLY A 22 35.14 -56.13 -16.82
C GLY A 22 35.48 -57.28 -15.82
N THR A 23 34.71 -57.74 -14.80
CA THR A 23 33.45 -57.38 -14.08
C THR A 23 33.31 -58.26 -12.80
N GLY A 24 32.67 -57.85 -11.69
CA GLY A 24 32.35 -58.75 -10.54
C GLY A 24 31.81 -58.10 -9.24
N GLU A 25 31.10 -58.88 -8.40
CA GLU A 25 30.48 -58.52 -7.09
C GLU A 25 31.11 -59.31 -5.91
N ASP A 26 31.06 -58.82 -4.66
CA ASP A 26 30.75 -59.59 -3.41
C ASP A 26 30.96 -58.79 -2.09
N HIS A 27 30.38 -59.31 -0.99
CA HIS A 27 30.50 -58.90 0.44
C HIS A 27 30.25 -60.15 1.34
N PRO A 28 30.51 -60.18 2.68
CA PRO A 28 31.13 -59.19 3.59
C PRO A 28 32.24 -59.76 4.53
N ALA A 29 32.98 -58.91 5.26
CA ALA A 29 33.59 -59.20 6.60
C ALA A 29 34.30 -57.97 7.22
N GLY A 30 34.47 -57.96 8.55
CA GLY A 30 35.40 -57.11 9.34
C GLY A 30 35.91 -57.91 10.57
N PRO A 31 36.53 -57.32 11.62
CA PRO A 31 37.01 -55.94 11.84
C PRO A 31 38.57 -55.89 12.01
N PRO A 32 39.22 -54.81 12.52
CA PRO A 32 39.27 -54.54 13.99
C PRO A 32 39.32 -53.05 14.44
N GLU A 33 38.98 -52.82 15.71
CA GLU A 33 39.27 -51.60 16.51
C GLU A 33 40.56 -51.80 17.35
N PRO A 34 40.95 -50.96 18.36
CA PRO A 34 40.46 -49.64 18.80
C PRO A 34 41.57 -48.59 19.11
N GLN A 35 41.17 -47.34 19.37
CA GLN A 35 41.43 -46.70 20.68
C GLN A 35 40.64 -45.40 20.90
N ALA A 36 40.12 -45.22 22.11
CA ALA A 36 39.45 -44.02 22.62
C ALA A 36 39.61 -43.94 24.15
N ASP A 37 39.63 -42.73 24.71
CA ASP A 37 39.75 -42.41 26.15
C ASP A 37 39.38 -40.91 26.33
N THR A 38 38.68 -40.40 27.34
CA THR A 38 37.92 -40.93 28.50
C THR A 38 36.61 -40.10 28.59
N GLY A 39 35.46 -40.53 29.14
CA GLY A 39 35.19 -40.79 30.58
C GLY A 39 34.38 -39.62 31.21
N ALA A 40 33.42 -39.79 32.12
CA ALA A 40 32.84 -41.00 32.73
C ALA A 40 31.46 -40.71 33.37
N GLN A 41 30.67 -41.76 33.65
CA GLN A 41 29.57 -41.75 34.63
C GLN A 41 29.51 -43.10 35.35
N ASP A 42 29.08 -43.11 36.61
CA ASP A 42 28.86 -44.31 37.44
C ASP A 42 27.51 -44.22 38.17
N ALA A 43 26.88 -45.37 38.42
CA ALA A 43 25.63 -45.54 39.20
C ALA A 43 25.89 -46.54 40.38
N PRO A 44 24.93 -47.01 41.23
CA PRO A 44 23.74 -47.77 40.81
C PRO A 44 22.50 -47.81 41.76
N ALA A 45 21.52 -48.67 41.41
CA ALA A 45 20.69 -49.52 42.31
C ALA A 45 19.34 -48.98 42.91
N VAL A 46 18.26 -49.77 43.16
CA VAL A 46 17.85 -51.17 42.80
C VAL A 46 16.34 -51.44 43.11
N ALA A 47 15.74 -52.45 42.44
CA ALA A 47 14.55 -53.29 42.83
C ALA A 47 13.06 -52.92 42.52
N SER A 48 12.42 -53.83 41.75
CA SER A 48 11.05 -54.43 41.85
C SER A 48 9.75 -53.57 41.86
N GLY A 49 8.65 -53.96 41.20
CA GLY A 49 8.42 -55.07 40.23
C GLY A 49 6.96 -55.58 40.16
N ALA A 50 6.58 -56.25 39.05
CA ALA A 50 5.29 -56.96 38.78
C ALA A 50 4.00 -56.09 38.75
N GLN A 51 2.87 -56.43 38.09
CA GLN A 51 2.43 -57.38 37.04
C GLN A 51 1.04 -56.86 36.53
N ASP A 52 0.41 -57.24 35.40
CA ASP A 52 0.65 -58.27 34.37
C ASP A 52 0.02 -57.82 33.00
N ALA A 53 -0.06 -58.72 32.00
CA ALA A 53 -0.66 -58.54 30.67
C ALA A 53 -1.71 -59.69 30.39
N PRO A 54 -2.04 -60.21 29.16
CA PRO A 54 -1.59 -59.90 27.78
C PRO A 54 -2.63 -60.05 26.61
N VAL A 55 -2.12 -59.96 25.36
CA VAL A 55 -2.61 -60.46 24.02
C VAL A 55 -3.96 -59.98 23.43
N SER A 56 -4.18 -59.85 22.10
CA SER A 56 -3.33 -59.89 20.86
C SER A 56 -4.14 -59.21 19.71
N ALA A 57 -3.62 -58.41 18.78
CA ALA A 57 -2.56 -58.56 17.74
C ALA A 57 -3.10 -58.90 16.32
N GLU A 58 -3.09 -57.89 15.42
CA GLU A 58 -2.42 -57.80 14.09
C GLU A 58 -2.38 -58.96 13.05
N PRO A 59 -2.02 -58.74 11.74
CA PRO A 59 -2.14 -57.53 10.88
C PRO A 59 -2.49 -57.85 9.37
N ALA A 60 -2.21 -56.88 8.46
CA ALA A 60 -1.80 -57.00 7.03
C ALA A 60 -2.77 -56.61 5.88
N ALA A 61 -2.17 -56.19 4.74
CA ALA A 61 -2.76 -55.67 3.48
C ALA A 61 -1.85 -56.10 2.29
N PRO A 62 -1.84 -55.49 1.07
CA PRO A 62 -2.84 -54.77 0.24
C PRO A 62 -2.98 -55.38 -1.20
N HIS A 63 -3.76 -54.75 -2.13
CA HIS A 63 -3.46 -54.51 -3.58
C HIS A 63 -4.69 -54.14 -4.47
N ARG A 64 -4.43 -53.67 -5.71
CA ARG A 64 -5.28 -53.19 -6.84
C ARG A 64 -4.73 -53.81 -8.16
N PRO A 65 -5.24 -53.62 -9.42
CA PRO A 65 -6.46 -52.92 -9.95
C PRO A 65 -7.26 -53.60 -11.12
N THR A 66 -8.46 -53.07 -11.47
CA THR A 66 -9.12 -52.99 -12.84
C THR A 66 -9.44 -54.28 -13.65
N PRO A 67 -10.22 -54.27 -14.79
CA PRO A 67 -10.89 -53.16 -15.53
C PRO A 67 -12.42 -53.34 -15.83
N GLN A 68 -12.97 -52.45 -16.66
CA GLN A 68 -14.37 -52.31 -17.16
C GLN A 68 -14.63 -53.16 -18.45
N PRO A 69 -15.88 -53.31 -18.95
CA PRO A 69 -16.29 -52.48 -20.11
C PRO A 69 -17.81 -52.14 -20.19
N ASP A 70 -18.15 -51.23 -21.13
CA ASP A 70 -19.51 -50.76 -21.44
C ASP A 70 -20.12 -51.42 -22.70
N SER A 71 -21.40 -51.12 -23.00
CA SER A 71 -21.94 -51.22 -24.38
C SER A 71 -23.21 -50.38 -24.60
N ASP A 72 -23.15 -49.46 -25.57
CA ASP A 72 -24.13 -49.07 -26.61
C ASP A 72 -25.66 -49.01 -26.33
N GLY A 73 -26.44 -48.08 -26.92
CA GLY A 73 -26.15 -47.11 -27.98
C GLY A 73 -27.14 -47.21 -29.15
N ARG A 74 -27.41 -46.12 -29.89
CA ARG A 74 -28.10 -46.15 -31.20
C ARG A 74 -27.93 -44.86 -32.01
N SER A 75 -28.06 -44.97 -33.33
CA SER A 75 -27.78 -43.93 -34.33
C SER A 75 -28.72 -44.03 -35.54
N SER A 76 -28.87 -42.95 -36.32
CA SER A 76 -29.20 -43.02 -37.78
C SER A 76 -29.18 -41.65 -38.52
N THR A 77 -28.32 -41.55 -39.54
CA THR A 77 -28.54 -40.92 -40.88
C THR A 77 -29.03 -39.46 -41.06
N GLY A 78 -28.32 -38.70 -41.92
CA GLY A 78 -28.81 -37.51 -42.65
C GLY A 78 -29.56 -37.86 -43.97
N PRO A 79 -29.59 -37.02 -45.04
CA PRO A 79 -28.60 -35.99 -45.44
C PRO A 79 -29.16 -34.64 -45.98
N PHE A 80 -28.23 -33.78 -46.46
CA PHE A 80 -28.40 -32.50 -47.21
C PHE A 80 -29.18 -32.61 -48.55
N PRO A 81 -29.76 -31.50 -49.11
CA PRO A 81 -29.01 -30.70 -50.12
C PRO A 81 -29.36 -29.19 -50.30
N ALA A 82 -28.40 -28.48 -50.90
CA ALA A 82 -28.51 -27.36 -51.87
C ALA A 82 -28.92 -25.93 -51.45
N ALA A 83 -28.38 -24.97 -52.22
CA ALA A 83 -28.66 -23.52 -52.23
C ALA A 83 -28.69 -22.99 -53.69
N PRO A 84 -29.24 -21.79 -53.97
CA PRO A 84 -29.01 -21.02 -55.19
C PRO A 84 -28.23 -19.71 -54.93
N SER A 85 -27.90 -18.95 -55.99
CA SER A 85 -26.90 -17.88 -55.97
C SER A 85 -27.34 -16.54 -56.60
N ASP A 86 -26.48 -15.53 -56.42
CA ASP A 86 -26.26 -14.31 -57.23
C ASP A 86 -27.26 -13.14 -57.21
N GLY A 87 -26.70 -11.93 -57.06
CA GLY A 87 -27.40 -10.65 -57.20
C GLY A 87 -26.51 -9.45 -56.84
N GLN A 88 -25.85 -8.83 -57.82
CA GLN A 88 -25.06 -7.60 -57.62
C GLN A 88 -25.95 -6.34 -57.61
N GLY A 89 -25.56 -5.34 -56.82
CA GLY A 89 -26.14 -3.99 -56.85
C GLY A 89 -25.13 -2.93 -56.40
N THR A 90 -25.08 -1.81 -57.11
CA THR A 90 -24.13 -0.70 -56.86
C THR A 90 -24.87 0.57 -56.39
N GLY A 91 -24.25 1.35 -55.48
CA GLY A 91 -24.81 2.60 -54.95
C GLY A 91 -23.75 3.40 -54.17
N ALA A 92 -23.85 4.73 -54.15
CA ALA A 92 -22.78 5.64 -53.72
C ALA A 92 -23.14 6.52 -52.49
N PHE A 93 -22.08 7.02 -51.82
CA PHE A 93 -21.90 8.29 -51.07
C PHE A 93 -23.11 9.24 -50.86
N PRO A 94 -23.25 9.90 -49.68
CA PRO A 94 -22.29 10.87 -49.10
C PRO A 94 -21.90 10.58 -47.63
N ALA A 95 -20.74 10.96 -47.06
CA ALA A 95 -20.01 12.25 -46.94
C ALA A 95 -20.35 13.08 -45.67
N LEU A 96 -19.32 13.67 -45.05
CA LEU A 96 -19.31 14.36 -43.74
C LEU A 96 -20.07 15.70 -43.72
N PRO A 97 -20.32 16.25 -42.52
CA PRO A 97 -19.57 17.44 -42.12
C PRO A 97 -18.93 17.34 -40.72
N ALA A 98 -17.99 18.25 -40.43
CA ALA A 98 -17.24 18.29 -39.16
C ALA A 98 -17.34 19.67 -38.48
N HIS A 99 -17.32 19.67 -37.13
CA HIS A 99 -17.07 20.79 -36.19
C HIS A 99 -17.94 22.06 -36.32
N PRO A 100 -18.18 22.78 -35.20
CA PRO A 100 -17.18 23.76 -34.77
C PRO A 100 -16.81 23.64 -33.27
N GLN A 101 -15.63 24.17 -32.92
CA GLN A 101 -15.29 24.50 -31.53
C GLN A 101 -16.02 25.78 -31.09
N GLY A 102 -16.31 25.88 -29.79
CA GLY A 102 -16.85 27.08 -29.16
C GLY A 102 -16.17 27.34 -27.81
N THR A 103 -15.58 28.52 -27.65
CA THR A 103 -14.91 28.98 -26.42
C THR A 103 -15.85 29.89 -25.59
N THR A 104 -15.33 30.47 -24.49
CA THR A 104 -16.00 31.34 -23.50
C THR A 104 -16.87 30.61 -22.46
N SER A 105 -16.94 31.02 -21.19
CA SER A 105 -16.05 31.91 -20.39
C SER A 105 -16.34 31.71 -18.89
N PHE A 106 -15.33 31.87 -18.02
CA PHE A 106 -15.52 31.94 -16.57
C PHE A 106 -16.24 33.23 -16.14
N PRO A 107 -17.24 33.16 -15.23
CA PRO A 107 -17.60 34.24 -14.32
C PRO A 107 -16.89 34.08 -12.97
N ALA A 108 -16.37 35.17 -12.41
CA ALA A 108 -15.71 35.16 -11.09
C ALA A 108 -16.72 35.21 -9.93
N ALA A 109 -16.34 34.64 -8.78
CA ALA A 109 -17.07 34.83 -7.52
C ALA A 109 -16.81 36.23 -6.93
N PRO A 110 -17.82 36.91 -6.35
CA PRO A 110 -17.61 38.16 -5.63
C PRO A 110 -17.09 37.90 -4.21
N SER A 111 -16.22 38.78 -3.73
CA SER A 111 -15.84 38.88 -2.31
C SER A 111 -16.40 40.17 -1.71
N ASP A 112 -16.98 40.08 -0.53
CA ASP A 112 -17.32 41.19 0.36
C ASP A 112 -17.26 40.67 1.81
N GLY A 113 -16.93 41.52 2.79
CA GLY A 113 -16.52 41.08 4.13
C GLY A 113 -17.07 41.89 5.31
N GLN A 114 -16.26 42.00 6.37
CA GLN A 114 -16.54 42.53 7.73
C GLN A 114 -17.19 41.51 8.70
N GLY A 115 -16.74 41.32 9.95
CA GLY A 115 -15.46 41.76 10.56
C GLY A 115 -15.43 41.80 12.11
N THR A 116 -14.23 42.09 12.66
CA THR A 116 -13.92 42.58 14.03
C THR A 116 -13.95 41.64 15.25
N GLY A 117 -13.00 41.85 16.20
CA GLY A 117 -12.96 41.24 17.56
C GLY A 117 -11.74 40.33 17.85
N ALA A 118 -10.50 40.81 18.02
CA ALA A 118 -9.91 41.64 19.10
C ALA A 118 -9.42 40.85 20.35
N PHE A 119 -8.11 40.93 20.64
CA PHE A 119 -7.39 40.37 21.81
C PHE A 119 -7.66 41.14 23.12
N PRO A 120 -7.23 40.60 24.28
CA PRO A 120 -6.00 41.15 24.91
C PRO A 120 -4.98 40.07 25.35
N ALA A 121 -3.80 40.50 25.82
CA ALA A 121 -2.66 39.64 26.18
C ALA A 121 -1.80 40.25 27.32
N VAL A 122 -0.71 39.55 27.71
CA VAL A 122 0.41 39.94 28.62
C VAL A 122 0.05 40.26 30.10
N PRO A 123 1.00 40.25 31.08
CA PRO A 123 2.48 40.27 30.97
C PRO A 123 3.24 39.13 31.68
N ALA A 124 4.57 39.17 31.56
CA ALA A 124 5.55 38.29 32.21
C ALA A 124 6.69 39.09 32.88
N GLU A 125 7.40 38.50 33.83
CA GLU A 125 8.63 39.03 34.46
C GLU A 125 9.62 37.88 34.78
N GLY A 126 10.91 38.20 34.95
CA GLY A 126 12.01 37.33 35.44
C GLY A 126 13.03 38.18 36.24
N PRO A 127 14.34 37.87 36.34
CA PRO A 127 15.11 36.67 35.96
C PRO A 127 16.11 36.22 37.09
N THR A 128 17.33 35.76 36.73
CA THR A 128 18.53 35.39 37.57
C THR A 128 18.58 33.96 38.17
N GLY A 129 19.73 33.28 38.28
CA GLY A 129 21.07 33.50 37.67
C GLY A 129 22.27 32.75 38.32
N GLY A 130 23.11 32.06 37.52
CA GLY A 130 24.43 31.46 37.90
C GLY A 130 24.41 30.10 38.65
N SER A 131 25.49 29.31 38.74
CA SER A 131 26.80 29.31 38.03
C SER A 131 27.65 28.03 38.32
N VAL A 132 28.29 27.46 37.28
CA VAL A 132 29.63 26.78 37.19
C VAL A 132 30.25 26.07 38.42
N ALA A 133 30.63 24.77 38.27
CA ALA A 133 31.90 24.18 38.77
C ALA A 133 32.19 22.76 38.20
N ASP A 134 33.47 22.38 38.13
CA ASP A 134 34.07 21.22 37.41
C ASP A 134 33.93 19.81 38.05
N GLY A 135 34.35 18.76 37.30
CA GLY A 135 34.42 17.33 37.69
C GLY A 135 35.72 16.93 38.43
N PRO A 136 36.48 15.86 38.07
CA PRO A 136 36.30 14.87 36.97
C PRO A 136 36.55 13.39 37.41
N SER A 137 36.78 12.48 36.43
CA SER A 137 37.22 11.06 36.56
C SER A 137 36.21 10.04 37.14
N GLY A 138 36.24 8.75 36.80
CA GLY A 138 37.05 8.02 35.80
C GLY A 138 37.42 6.60 36.25
N GLY A 139 37.33 5.59 35.37
CA GLY A 139 37.81 4.22 35.62
C GLY A 139 36.93 3.10 35.04
N THR A 140 37.56 2.10 34.41
CA THR A 140 36.93 0.90 33.82
C THR A 140 37.01 -0.32 34.73
N ALA A 141 36.17 -1.34 34.49
CA ALA A 141 36.56 -2.76 34.28
C ALA A 141 35.53 -3.83 34.73
N THR A 142 35.24 -4.78 33.84
CA THR A 142 34.99 -6.24 34.05
C THR A 142 33.88 -6.76 35.00
N GLY A 143 33.11 -7.75 34.51
CA GLY A 143 32.26 -8.66 35.32
C GLY A 143 33.06 -9.81 36.00
N PRO A 144 32.45 -10.97 36.38
CA PRO A 144 31.23 -11.57 35.82
C PRO A 144 30.17 -12.09 36.83
N PHE A 145 29.10 -12.69 36.28
CA PHE A 145 28.06 -13.55 36.90
C PHE A 145 28.64 -14.80 37.64
N PRO A 146 27.90 -15.53 38.53
CA PRO A 146 26.54 -16.06 38.24
C PRO A 146 25.54 -16.31 39.42
N ALA A 147 24.40 -16.89 39.02
CA ALA A 147 23.46 -17.76 39.75
C ALA A 147 22.25 -17.12 40.49
N ALA A 148 21.06 -17.56 40.08
CA ALA A 148 19.79 -17.42 40.80
C ALA A 148 19.40 -18.75 41.49
N PRO A 149 18.37 -18.74 42.35
CA PRO A 149 17.27 -19.68 42.14
C PRO A 149 15.87 -19.03 42.27
N ALA A 150 14.84 -19.70 41.74
CA ALA A 150 13.46 -19.19 41.64
C ALA A 150 12.51 -19.76 42.73
N ALA A 151 11.35 -19.11 42.94
CA ALA A 151 10.03 -19.76 43.15
C ALA A 151 8.85 -18.80 43.48
N THR A 152 7.98 -18.53 42.48
CA THR A 152 6.49 -18.48 42.60
C THR A 152 5.81 -17.43 43.56
N PRO A 153 4.45 -17.27 43.61
CA PRO A 153 3.86 -15.91 43.62
C PRO A 153 3.00 -15.54 44.86
N PRO A 154 2.62 -14.26 45.02
CA PRO A 154 1.66 -13.81 46.03
C PRO A 154 0.19 -13.90 45.57
N GLY A 155 -0.65 -14.49 46.42
CA GLY A 155 -2.11 -14.34 46.37
C GLY A 155 -2.62 -13.09 47.13
N PRO A 156 -3.95 -12.87 47.18
CA PRO A 156 -4.55 -11.62 47.66
C PRO A 156 -4.80 -11.54 49.17
N PRO A 157 -5.02 -10.33 49.73
CA PRO A 157 -5.61 -10.14 51.05
C PRO A 157 -7.00 -9.46 51.02
N GLU A 158 -7.89 -9.84 51.95
CA GLU A 158 -9.19 -9.18 52.20
C GLU A 158 -9.24 -8.42 53.55
N HIS A 159 -10.13 -7.41 53.59
CA HIS A 159 -10.99 -7.02 54.73
C HIS A 159 -10.51 -6.24 55.98
N SER A 160 -11.46 -5.38 56.44
CA SER A 160 -11.66 -4.74 57.77
C SER A 160 -10.81 -3.50 58.17
N GLY A 161 -11.35 -2.46 58.84
CA GLY A 161 -12.76 -2.06 58.99
C GLY A 161 -13.14 -1.05 60.12
N ARG A 162 -13.87 0.04 59.77
CA ARG A 162 -14.77 0.91 60.63
C ARG A 162 -14.11 1.83 61.71
N PRO A 163 -14.83 2.79 62.38
CA PRO A 163 -16.26 3.22 62.29
C PRO A 163 -16.63 4.76 62.29
N LEU A 164 -17.70 5.12 61.54
CA LEU A 164 -18.84 6.06 61.85
C LEU A 164 -18.62 7.55 62.27
N PRO A 165 -19.64 8.46 62.16
CA PRO A 165 -21.02 8.40 61.59
C PRO A 165 -21.23 9.41 60.40
N GLY A 166 -22.42 9.71 59.84
CA GLY A 166 -23.78 9.15 59.92
C GLY A 166 -24.92 10.14 60.30
N ALA A 167 -25.79 10.55 59.35
CA ALA A 167 -27.05 11.31 59.61
C ALA A 167 -28.16 11.07 58.53
N THR A 168 -29.41 11.51 58.78
CA THR A 168 -30.68 10.93 58.27
C THR A 168 -31.36 11.56 57.03
N ALA A 169 -31.76 10.69 56.08
CA ALA A 169 -33.04 10.55 55.34
C ALA A 169 -33.94 11.75 54.89
N GLY A 170 -34.42 11.70 53.62
CA GLY A 170 -35.62 12.43 53.13
C GLY A 170 -35.83 12.41 51.59
N PRO A 171 -37.02 12.03 51.04
CA PRO A 171 -37.33 12.07 49.60
C PRO A 171 -38.03 13.39 49.13
N PRO A 172 -38.17 13.65 47.80
CA PRO A 172 -38.36 15.01 47.27
C PRO A 172 -39.83 15.48 47.04
N PRO A 173 -40.07 16.80 46.91
CA PRO A 173 -41.39 17.38 46.59
C PRO A 173 -41.62 17.63 45.09
N THR A 174 -42.89 17.65 44.69
CA THR A 174 -43.41 17.98 43.34
C THR A 174 -43.65 19.48 43.14
N ALA A 175 -43.60 19.98 41.90
CA ALA A 175 -44.11 21.32 41.53
C ALA A 175 -44.84 21.32 40.17
N THR A 176 -45.97 22.02 40.10
CA THR A 176 -46.78 22.28 38.89
C THR A 176 -46.76 23.78 38.53
N PRO A 177 -47.10 24.17 37.28
CA PRO A 177 -46.75 25.50 36.75
C PRO A 177 -47.80 26.60 37.02
N PRO A 178 -47.42 27.89 36.89
CA PRO A 178 -48.36 29.01 36.83
C PRO A 178 -48.96 29.22 35.43
N SER A 179 -50.17 29.76 35.37
CA SER A 179 -50.94 30.02 34.15
C SER A 179 -51.17 31.52 33.91
N GLY A 180 -51.29 31.96 32.64
CA GLY A 180 -51.67 33.34 32.31
C GLY A 180 -52.29 33.48 30.92
N PHE A 181 -53.55 33.93 30.87
CA PHE A 181 -54.31 34.32 29.65
C PHE A 181 -54.49 35.85 29.62
N PRO A 182 -54.77 36.45 28.44
CA PRO A 182 -56.14 36.94 28.24
C PRO A 182 -56.70 36.87 26.79
N GLN A 183 -57.88 36.24 26.68
CA GLN A 183 -59.08 36.62 25.89
C GLN A 183 -59.03 36.82 24.33
N ALA A 184 -60.08 36.33 23.67
CA ALA A 184 -60.46 36.57 22.26
C ALA A 184 -61.64 37.58 22.18
N PRO A 185 -62.23 37.93 21.00
CA PRO A 185 -63.19 37.02 20.30
C PRO A 185 -63.36 37.21 18.75
N ALA A 186 -63.92 36.20 18.04
CA ALA A 186 -64.98 36.30 17.00
C ALA A 186 -65.17 34.99 16.18
N THR A 187 -66.40 34.73 15.72
CA THR A 187 -66.89 33.57 14.90
C THR A 187 -68.24 33.95 14.26
N PRO A 188 -68.94 33.14 13.41
CA PRO A 188 -68.63 31.88 12.71
C PRO A 188 -68.61 32.18 11.17
N PRO A 189 -69.31 31.54 10.17
CA PRO A 189 -70.00 30.24 10.01
C PRO A 189 -69.69 29.46 8.69
N HIS A 190 -70.47 28.40 8.41
CA HIS A 190 -70.51 27.52 7.21
C HIS A 190 -69.26 26.63 6.98
N GLY A 191 -69.33 25.28 7.02
CA GLY A 191 -70.36 24.37 7.53
C GLY A 191 -70.96 23.41 6.49
N TYR A 192 -70.59 22.13 6.57
CA TYR A 192 -71.33 20.98 6.00
C TYR A 192 -71.13 19.72 6.87
N ARG A 193 -72.03 18.74 6.75
CA ARG A 193 -71.96 17.42 7.42
C ARG A 193 -71.62 16.32 6.41
N SER A 194 -70.92 15.30 6.88
CA SER A 194 -70.95 13.92 6.35
C SER A 194 -70.99 12.94 7.52
N GLU A 195 -71.56 11.75 7.31
CA GLU A 195 -71.88 10.78 8.37
C GLU A 195 -70.75 9.75 8.62
N PRO A 196 -70.67 9.17 9.84
CA PRO A 196 -69.76 8.05 10.12
C PRO A 196 -70.31 6.72 9.57
N PRO A 197 -69.44 5.77 9.17
CA PRO A 197 -69.85 4.43 8.75
C PRO A 197 -70.38 3.57 9.91
N PRO A 198 -71.16 2.50 9.64
CA PRO A 198 -71.86 1.73 10.65
C PRO A 198 -70.99 0.76 11.45
N LEU A 199 -71.43 0.44 12.67
CA LEU A 199 -70.87 -0.61 13.53
C LEU A 199 -71.36 -2.01 13.08
N PRO A 200 -70.52 -3.06 13.15
CA PRO A 200 -70.97 -4.45 13.06
C PRO A 200 -71.54 -4.97 14.41
N GLU A 201 -72.53 -5.87 14.35
CA GLU A 201 -73.08 -6.55 15.53
C GLU A 201 -72.28 -7.83 15.91
N PRO A 202 -72.40 -8.36 17.15
CA PRO A 202 -71.42 -9.30 17.70
C PRO A 202 -71.90 -10.76 17.88
N ASP A 203 -71.24 -11.70 17.20
CA ASP A 203 -71.11 -13.14 17.54
C ASP A 203 -70.00 -13.72 16.62
N GLN A 204 -69.14 -14.70 16.93
CA GLN A 204 -69.19 -15.87 17.83
C GLN A 204 -67.84 -16.09 18.56
N GLY A 205 -67.82 -16.96 19.58
CA GLY A 205 -66.63 -17.28 20.40
C GLY A 205 -65.63 -18.29 19.78
N PRO A 206 -64.41 -18.42 20.34
CA PRO A 206 -63.33 -19.21 19.75
C PRO A 206 -63.37 -20.71 20.07
N PRO A 207 -62.98 -21.60 19.13
CA PRO A 207 -62.79 -23.03 19.39
C PRO A 207 -61.51 -23.32 20.20
N ARG A 208 -61.51 -24.42 20.95
CA ARG A 208 -60.35 -24.91 21.72
C ARG A 208 -59.58 -26.02 20.97
N PRO A 209 -58.27 -26.22 21.25
CA PRO A 209 -57.42 -27.13 20.48
C PRO A 209 -57.69 -28.62 20.76
N ALA A 210 -57.29 -29.47 19.80
CA ALA A 210 -57.31 -30.93 19.90
C ALA A 210 -55.89 -31.49 20.18
N ALA A 211 -55.82 -32.68 20.78
CA ALA A 211 -54.58 -33.33 21.22
C ALA A 211 -53.99 -34.30 20.17
N PRO A 212 -52.67 -34.60 20.22
CA PRO A 212 -52.01 -35.45 19.21
C PRO A 212 -52.25 -36.96 19.40
N PRO A 213 -52.20 -37.76 18.31
CA PRO A 213 -52.23 -39.23 18.37
C PRO A 213 -50.85 -39.83 18.69
N ALA A 214 -50.82 -41.10 19.11
CA ALA A 214 -49.65 -41.78 19.66
C ALA A 214 -48.92 -42.73 18.69
N VAL A 215 -47.68 -43.10 19.07
CA VAL A 215 -46.75 -43.98 18.34
C VAL A 215 -47.07 -45.48 18.56
N PRO A 216 -46.98 -46.32 17.51
CA PRO A 216 -46.76 -47.77 17.62
C PRO A 216 -45.35 -48.20 17.15
N THR A 217 -44.88 -49.35 17.62
CA THR A 217 -43.49 -49.83 17.48
C THR A 217 -43.34 -51.10 16.62
N GLY A 218 -42.18 -51.25 15.96
CA GLY A 218 -41.48 -52.56 15.88
C GLY A 218 -41.44 -53.34 14.55
N HIS A 219 -40.21 -53.58 14.10
CA HIS A 219 -39.69 -54.77 13.37
C HIS A 219 -40.23 -55.19 11.97
N PRO A 220 -39.32 -55.41 10.98
CA PRO A 220 -39.62 -56.10 9.73
C PRO A 220 -38.93 -57.49 9.61
N GLN A 221 -39.61 -58.47 9.01
CA GLN A 221 -39.04 -59.67 8.37
C GLN A 221 -40.13 -60.44 7.59
N GLY A 222 -39.79 -61.04 6.43
CA GLY A 222 -40.69 -61.93 5.67
C GLY A 222 -40.48 -61.90 4.13
N ASP A 223 -40.02 -63.03 3.57
CA ASP A 223 -39.76 -63.24 2.13
C ASP A 223 -40.99 -63.66 1.32
N ALA A 224 -40.98 -63.46 -0.02
CA ALA A 224 -41.29 -64.50 -1.03
C ALA A 224 -41.26 -64.02 -2.51
N TRP A 225 -40.79 -64.91 -3.40
CA TRP A 225 -40.86 -64.90 -4.89
C TRP A 225 -42.09 -65.70 -5.39
N PRO A 226 -42.58 -65.67 -6.68
CA PRO A 226 -41.84 -65.93 -7.95
C PRO A 226 -42.32 -65.15 -9.22
N GLY A 227 -41.76 -65.31 -10.45
CA GLY A 227 -40.52 -65.99 -10.91
C GLY A 227 -40.55 -66.50 -12.39
N GLY A 228 -39.38 -66.75 -13.00
CA GLY A 228 -39.16 -67.53 -14.25
C GLY A 228 -38.91 -66.74 -15.57
N ALA A 229 -38.28 -67.29 -16.64
CA ALA A 229 -37.45 -68.50 -16.79
C ALA A 229 -36.69 -68.60 -18.17
N ALA A 230 -35.47 -69.16 -18.17
CA ALA A 230 -34.75 -69.86 -19.29
C ALA A 230 -34.41 -69.15 -20.65
N ALA A 231 -33.67 -69.76 -21.59
CA ALA A 231 -32.19 -70.02 -21.60
C ALA A 231 -31.63 -70.59 -22.94
N ARG A 232 -30.57 -69.95 -23.51
CA ARG A 232 -29.50 -70.50 -24.42
C ARG A 232 -29.90 -71.15 -25.78
N PRO A 233 -28.95 -71.58 -26.67
CA PRO A 233 -27.45 -71.53 -26.68
C PRO A 233 -26.91 -70.54 -27.77
N GLU A 234 -25.79 -70.59 -28.52
CA GLU A 234 -24.63 -71.48 -28.86
C GLU A 234 -23.28 -70.67 -28.96
N ALA A 235 -22.05 -71.23 -28.98
CA ALA A 235 -21.14 -71.59 -30.12
C ALA A 235 -20.97 -70.51 -31.25
N GLU A 236 -19.83 -70.23 -31.91
CA GLU A 236 -18.38 -70.63 -31.94
C GLU A 236 -17.58 -69.47 -32.64
N GLY A 237 -16.24 -69.38 -32.81
CA GLY A 237 -15.08 -70.21 -32.47
C GLY A 237 -13.76 -69.76 -33.17
N SER A 238 -12.57 -70.00 -32.56
CA SER A 238 -11.17 -69.74 -33.06
C SER A 238 -10.72 -68.25 -33.31
N GLY A 239 -9.43 -67.86 -33.23
CA GLY A 239 -8.25 -68.48 -32.60
C GLY A 239 -6.84 -67.93 -33.00
N ALA A 240 -6.14 -67.23 -32.08
CA ALA A 240 -4.66 -67.07 -31.95
C ALA A 240 -3.83 -66.30 -33.04
N PRO A 241 -2.55 -65.87 -32.80
CA PRO A 241 -1.89 -65.33 -31.58
C PRO A 241 -0.86 -64.15 -31.80
N THR A 242 -0.13 -63.79 -30.71
CA THR A 242 1.26 -63.23 -30.61
C THR A 242 1.62 -61.72 -30.73
N ARG A 243 2.11 -61.16 -29.60
CA ARG A 243 3.30 -60.29 -29.34
C ARG A 243 3.64 -59.06 -30.23
N GLY A 244 3.85 -57.91 -29.56
CA GLY A 244 4.74 -56.82 -30.06
C GLY A 244 4.71 -55.52 -29.23
N ILE A 245 5.85 -55.14 -28.63
CA ILE A 245 6.17 -53.84 -27.96
C ILE A 245 7.55 -53.44 -28.53
N PRO A 246 7.79 -52.20 -29.03
CA PRO A 246 8.12 -51.06 -28.16
C PRO A 246 7.79 -49.64 -28.68
N ALA A 247 8.09 -48.62 -27.85
CA ALA A 247 8.29 -47.22 -28.26
C ALA A 247 9.72 -47.00 -28.81
N PRO A 248 9.98 -45.89 -29.54
CA PRO A 248 10.81 -44.83 -28.97
C PRO A 248 10.36 -43.41 -29.40
N GLY A 249 11.17 -42.37 -29.15
CA GLY A 249 10.93 -40.97 -29.54
C GLY A 249 12.13 -40.30 -30.25
N TYR A 250 12.18 -38.95 -30.18
CA TYR A 250 13.16 -38.02 -30.79
C TYR A 250 13.14 -37.86 -32.33
N GLY A 251 13.31 -36.61 -32.79
CA GLY A 251 13.68 -36.26 -34.18
C GLY A 251 12.73 -35.26 -34.88
N PRO A 252 13.22 -34.12 -35.41
CA PRO A 252 12.43 -33.16 -36.20
C PRO A 252 12.63 -33.32 -37.72
N ASP A 253 11.71 -32.81 -38.55
CA ASP A 253 12.05 -32.04 -39.76
C ASP A 253 10.87 -31.26 -40.40
N PHE A 254 11.18 -30.43 -41.43
CA PHE A 254 10.31 -29.40 -42.04
C PHE A 254 9.07 -29.85 -42.83
N GLY A 255 8.08 -28.95 -42.95
CA GLY A 255 7.03 -28.99 -43.98
C GLY A 255 6.08 -27.78 -43.96
N ALA A 256 6.36 -26.73 -44.75
CA ALA A 256 5.57 -25.49 -44.75
C ALA A 256 4.52 -25.41 -45.89
N ALA A 257 3.30 -24.98 -45.55
CA ALA A 257 2.28 -24.52 -46.50
C ALA A 257 1.38 -23.47 -45.80
N ALA A 258 0.98 -22.41 -46.51
CA ALA A 258 0.38 -21.22 -45.90
C ALA A 258 -1.09 -20.98 -46.28
N ALA A 259 -1.91 -20.60 -45.29
CA ALA A 259 -3.16 -19.87 -45.45
C ALA A 259 -3.46 -19.12 -44.12
N GLY A 260 -3.77 -17.82 -44.19
CA GLY A 260 -3.82 -16.95 -43.01
C GLY A 260 -5.14 -16.95 -42.23
N ARG A 261 -5.07 -16.46 -40.99
CA ARG A 261 -6.19 -15.96 -40.18
C ARG A 261 -5.77 -14.62 -39.53
N PRO A 262 -6.70 -13.68 -39.26
CA PRO A 262 -6.36 -12.37 -38.71
C PRO A 262 -5.89 -12.43 -37.26
N ARG A 263 -5.11 -11.43 -36.84
CA ARG A 263 -4.84 -11.14 -35.42
C ARG A 263 -6.04 -10.40 -34.81
N PRO A 264 -6.30 -10.51 -33.50
CA PRO A 264 -7.00 -9.47 -32.75
C PRO A 264 -6.20 -8.16 -32.80
N GLU A 265 -6.90 -7.02 -32.67
CA GLU A 265 -6.25 -5.71 -32.57
C GLU A 265 -5.86 -5.39 -31.12
N GLU A 266 -4.75 -4.69 -30.95
CA GLU A 266 -4.23 -4.24 -29.65
C GLU A 266 -4.94 -2.94 -29.23
N PRO A 267 -5.45 -2.79 -27.99
CA PRO A 267 -6.12 -1.58 -27.57
C PRO A 267 -5.13 -0.39 -27.50
N PRO A 268 -5.56 0.84 -27.83
CA PRO A 268 -4.67 2.00 -27.85
C PRO A 268 -4.21 2.38 -26.43
N ARG A 269 -2.90 2.57 -26.28
CA ARG A 269 -2.26 3.01 -25.03
C ARG A 269 -2.58 4.49 -24.77
N PRO A 270 -2.76 4.93 -23.51
CA PRO A 270 -2.92 6.35 -23.20
C PRO A 270 -1.65 7.14 -23.58
N ALA A 271 -1.83 8.36 -24.06
CA ALA A 271 -0.71 9.20 -24.49
C ALA A 271 -0.05 9.92 -23.30
N THR A 272 1.26 9.81 -23.16
CA THR A 272 2.06 10.58 -22.20
C THR A 272 2.06 12.07 -22.56
N PRO A 273 1.90 12.99 -21.57
CA PRO A 273 2.08 14.42 -21.80
C PRO A 273 3.57 14.75 -22.04
N PRO A 274 3.89 15.78 -22.84
CA PRO A 274 5.28 16.19 -23.08
C PRO A 274 5.86 16.95 -21.88
N PRO A 275 7.18 16.84 -21.62
CA PRO A 275 7.84 17.57 -20.54
C PRO A 275 7.88 19.07 -20.82
N PHE A 276 7.70 19.88 -19.77
CA PHE A 276 7.87 21.33 -19.83
C PHE A 276 9.35 21.71 -19.75
N SER A 277 9.85 22.48 -20.73
CA SER A 277 11.18 23.11 -20.68
C SER A 277 11.04 24.63 -20.48
N PRO A 278 11.55 25.21 -19.37
CA PRO A 278 11.50 26.65 -19.14
C PRO A 278 12.63 27.35 -19.93
N GLN A 279 12.31 27.90 -21.11
CA GLN A 279 13.22 28.82 -21.80
C GLN A 279 13.10 30.24 -21.26
N LEU A 280 14.22 30.78 -20.77
CA LEU A 280 14.34 32.17 -20.32
C LEU A 280 14.16 33.16 -21.48
N HIS A 281 13.38 34.22 -21.24
CA HIS A 281 13.35 35.40 -22.08
C HIS A 281 13.25 36.67 -21.20
N GLU A 282 14.31 37.48 -21.21
CA GLU A 282 14.32 38.80 -20.58
C GLU A 282 13.45 39.81 -21.33
N ALA A 283 12.66 40.60 -20.60
CA ALA A 283 12.51 42.07 -20.76
C ALA A 283 11.40 42.63 -19.85
N GLY A 284 11.60 43.82 -19.25
CA GLY A 284 10.45 44.70 -18.92
C GLY A 284 10.34 45.32 -17.51
N ALA A 285 11.31 46.15 -17.13
CA ALA A 285 11.13 47.42 -16.37
C ALA A 285 10.02 47.59 -15.29
N ASP A 286 10.49 47.67 -14.03
CA ASP A 286 10.49 48.88 -13.17
C ASP A 286 9.22 49.35 -12.38
N ALA A 287 9.41 49.34 -11.05
CA ALA A 287 8.88 50.19 -9.96
C ALA A 287 7.38 50.54 -9.73
N GLY A 288 6.98 50.46 -8.45
CA GLY A 288 5.73 51.05 -7.91
C GLY A 288 5.67 51.15 -6.37
N THR A 289 6.31 52.16 -5.77
CA THR A 289 6.22 52.49 -4.31
C THR A 289 5.05 53.45 -4.03
N PRO A 290 4.55 53.58 -2.77
CA PRO A 290 4.93 54.75 -1.91
C PRO A 290 4.76 54.48 -0.38
N PRO A 291 4.70 55.48 0.54
CA PRO A 291 5.44 56.75 0.74
C PRO A 291 6.21 56.75 2.12
N HIS A 292 7.03 57.71 2.57
CA HIS A 292 6.89 59.18 2.63
C HIS A 292 8.25 59.95 2.74
N HIS A 293 8.23 61.21 2.29
CA HIS A 293 9.28 62.27 2.33
C HIS A 293 9.02 63.31 3.46
N PRO A 294 9.73 64.48 3.62
CA PRO A 294 10.85 65.13 2.87
C PRO A 294 12.07 65.55 3.76
N GLY A 295 13.14 66.27 3.36
CA GLY A 295 13.63 67.00 2.16
C GLY A 295 14.54 68.19 2.60
N PRO A 296 15.15 69.06 1.75
CA PRO A 296 15.15 69.17 0.28
C PRO A 296 16.59 69.28 -0.37
N LEU A 297 16.72 69.87 -1.57
CA LEU A 297 17.83 69.72 -2.55
C LEU A 297 18.63 71.01 -2.91
N GLY A 298 19.71 70.87 -3.69
CA GLY A 298 20.40 71.96 -4.43
C GLY A 298 21.22 71.49 -5.66
N ALA A 299 21.06 72.17 -6.81
CA ALA A 299 21.66 71.87 -8.15
C ALA A 299 23.20 71.99 -8.21
N ALA A 300 24.00 71.33 -9.08
CA ALA A 300 23.90 70.75 -10.45
C ALA A 300 24.31 71.67 -11.63
N ASN A 301 25.21 71.18 -12.52
CA ASN A 301 25.51 71.70 -13.88
C ASN A 301 26.49 70.77 -14.66
N ALA A 302 26.50 70.85 -16.02
CA ALA A 302 27.34 70.11 -16.99
C ALA A 302 27.45 70.95 -18.32
N PRO A 303 27.83 70.47 -19.54
CA PRO A 303 28.50 69.23 -20.00
C PRO A 303 29.62 69.45 -21.11
N GLY A 304 30.21 68.35 -21.62
CA GLY A 304 30.83 68.21 -22.98
C GLY A 304 32.34 68.52 -23.12
N GLU A 305 33.25 67.59 -23.49
CA GLU A 305 33.44 66.78 -24.73
C GLU A 305 34.32 67.45 -25.82
N PRO A 306 35.00 66.73 -26.76
CA PRO A 306 34.97 65.28 -27.04
C PRO A 306 36.37 64.60 -27.23
N HIS A 307 36.36 63.27 -27.49
CA HIS A 307 37.37 62.51 -28.30
C HIS A 307 38.82 62.30 -27.78
N ARG A 308 39.55 61.21 -28.07
CA ARG A 308 39.22 59.82 -28.52
C ARG A 308 40.45 58.91 -28.27
N ALA A 309 40.25 57.58 -28.38
CA ALA A 309 41.20 56.48 -28.19
C ALA A 309 42.64 56.64 -28.74
N GLY A 310 43.59 55.92 -28.13
CA GLY A 310 44.93 55.68 -28.66
C GLY A 310 45.69 54.61 -27.88
N GLY A 311 46.06 53.51 -28.53
CA GLY A 311 46.93 52.47 -28.00
C GLY A 311 47.94 52.00 -29.06
N THR A 312 48.89 51.19 -28.60
CA THR A 312 49.90 50.38 -29.34
C THR A 312 51.04 51.09 -30.10
N ASP A 313 52.11 50.28 -30.27
CA ASP A 313 53.20 50.33 -31.25
C ASP A 313 54.45 51.22 -31.02
N GLY A 314 55.63 50.59 -31.19
CA GLY A 314 56.98 51.19 -31.23
C GLY A 314 57.53 51.23 -32.67
N PRO A 315 58.77 50.80 -32.99
CA PRO A 315 59.95 50.51 -32.15
C PRO A 315 61.27 51.14 -32.71
N GLY A 316 62.42 50.84 -32.10
CA GLY A 316 63.74 50.89 -32.78
C GLY A 316 64.61 52.16 -32.61
N GLY A 317 65.92 52.02 -32.90
CA GLY A 317 66.91 53.11 -33.02
C GLY A 317 67.45 53.22 -34.47
N PRO A 318 68.70 53.67 -34.75
CA PRO A 318 69.78 54.09 -33.84
C PRO A 318 70.52 55.40 -34.29
N THR A 319 71.71 55.65 -33.72
CA THR A 319 72.77 56.63 -34.16
C THR A 319 72.51 58.15 -34.06
N GLY A 320 73.58 58.91 -33.76
CA GLY A 320 73.63 60.39 -33.76
C GLY A 320 74.46 60.94 -34.95
N PRO A 321 75.21 62.07 -34.86
CA PRO A 321 75.52 62.89 -33.67
C PRO A 321 75.36 64.43 -33.94
N GLU A 322 76.32 65.24 -33.43
CA GLU A 322 76.54 66.69 -33.65
C GLU A 322 75.77 67.70 -32.75
N GLY A 323 76.40 68.86 -32.52
CA GLY A 323 75.93 70.01 -31.72
C GLY A 323 76.31 71.31 -32.46
N PRO A 324 76.78 72.41 -31.81
CA PRO A 324 76.82 72.74 -30.37
C PRO A 324 76.03 74.04 -30.03
N GLY A 325 75.93 74.40 -28.75
CA GLY A 325 75.32 75.66 -28.31
C GLY A 325 75.99 76.24 -27.05
N THR A 326 76.70 77.35 -27.19
CA THR A 326 77.45 78.04 -26.12
C THR A 326 76.60 79.04 -25.33
N GLY A 327 76.85 79.20 -24.04
CA GLY A 327 76.26 80.26 -23.21
C GLY A 327 76.75 80.18 -21.76
N ASP A 328 77.58 81.15 -21.34
CA ASP A 328 78.44 81.05 -20.16
C ASP A 328 77.80 81.46 -18.81
N ASP A 329 78.56 81.09 -17.76
CA ASP A 329 78.64 81.64 -16.40
C ASP A 329 77.60 81.29 -15.30
N PRO A 330 78.02 81.27 -14.00
CA PRO A 330 77.36 80.45 -12.98
C PRO A 330 76.87 81.21 -11.73
N ALA A 331 75.77 80.73 -11.14
CA ALA A 331 75.26 81.16 -9.83
C ALA A 331 74.89 79.92 -8.94
N PRO A 332 74.87 80.05 -7.59
CA PRO A 332 75.34 78.94 -6.75
C PRO A 332 74.33 77.81 -6.44
N ARG A 333 74.89 76.59 -6.28
CA ARG A 333 74.17 75.39 -5.81
C ARG A 333 73.59 75.57 -4.40
N SER A 334 72.27 75.43 -4.23
CA SER A 334 71.65 75.28 -2.90
C SER A 334 71.51 73.81 -2.50
N ARG A 335 71.69 73.49 -1.21
CA ARG A 335 71.73 72.11 -0.67
C ARG A 335 70.34 71.45 -0.51
N LYS A 336 69.36 71.74 -1.38
CA LYS A 336 67.97 71.25 -1.23
C LYS A 336 67.67 69.90 -1.91
N GLY A 337 68.45 69.48 -2.91
CA GLY A 337 68.14 68.26 -3.68
C GLY A 337 68.27 66.94 -2.91
N LEU A 338 69.24 66.83 -1.98
CA LEU A 338 69.56 65.55 -1.32
C LEU A 338 68.44 65.06 -0.39
N PHE A 339 67.80 65.96 0.35
CA PHE A 339 66.70 65.60 1.27
C PHE A 339 65.43 65.17 0.54
N ILE A 340 65.16 65.73 -0.65
CA ILE A 340 64.00 65.34 -1.47
C ILE A 340 64.23 63.94 -2.05
N GLY A 341 65.44 63.64 -2.55
CA GLY A 341 65.79 62.30 -3.04
C GLY A 341 65.69 61.22 -1.97
N ILE A 342 66.23 61.46 -0.77
CA ILE A 342 66.14 60.52 0.35
C ILE A 342 64.69 60.37 0.84
N GLY A 343 63.94 61.47 0.96
CA GLY A 343 62.53 61.43 1.34
C GLY A 343 61.67 60.63 0.36
N ALA A 344 61.85 60.84 -0.94
CA ALA A 344 61.16 60.08 -1.98
C ALA A 344 61.52 58.59 -1.95
N ALA A 345 62.80 58.24 -1.78
CA ALA A 345 63.24 56.84 -1.67
C ALA A 345 62.65 56.14 -0.43
N VAL A 346 62.60 56.82 0.72
CA VAL A 346 61.99 56.27 1.94
C VAL A 346 60.47 56.13 1.79
N VAL A 347 59.78 57.08 1.15
CA VAL A 347 58.33 56.96 0.88
C VAL A 347 58.04 55.83 -0.12
N VAL A 348 58.85 55.66 -1.18
CA VAL A 348 58.69 54.53 -2.11
C VAL A 348 58.97 53.20 -1.40
N LEU A 349 60.00 53.10 -0.58
CA LEU A 349 60.26 51.88 0.22
C LEU A 349 59.18 51.61 1.28
N ALA A 350 58.55 52.65 1.83
CA ALA A 350 57.43 52.51 2.76
C ALA A 350 56.11 52.18 2.05
N LEU A 351 55.91 52.59 0.80
CA LEU A 351 54.74 52.22 -0.02
C LEU A 351 54.91 50.83 -0.67
N VAL A 352 56.13 50.45 -1.05
CA VAL A 352 56.44 49.09 -1.52
C VAL A 352 56.43 48.12 -0.32
N GLY A 353 57.10 48.45 0.78
CA GLY A 353 57.06 47.65 2.01
C GLY A 353 55.66 47.61 2.64
N GLY A 354 54.92 48.71 2.60
CA GLY A 354 53.52 48.77 3.04
C GLY A 354 52.56 48.04 2.11
N GLY A 355 52.80 48.07 0.80
CA GLY A 355 52.02 47.30 -0.19
C GLY A 355 52.29 45.80 -0.10
N ILE A 356 53.55 45.41 0.06
CA ILE A 356 53.96 44.01 0.34
C ILE A 356 53.37 43.56 1.68
N SER A 357 53.46 44.38 2.74
CA SER A 357 52.87 44.06 4.04
C SER A 357 51.35 43.95 3.95
N TRP A 358 50.67 44.84 3.22
CA TRP A 358 49.22 44.81 3.04
C TRP A 358 48.80 43.54 2.28
N PHE A 359 49.47 43.22 1.17
CA PHE A 359 49.26 42.01 0.37
C PHE A 359 49.49 40.72 1.19
N LEU A 360 50.55 40.68 2.01
CA LEU A 360 50.84 39.58 2.95
C LEU A 360 49.90 39.54 4.18
N THR A 361 49.03 40.55 4.37
CA THR A 361 47.95 40.57 5.38
C THR A 361 46.55 40.54 4.77
N GLN A 362 46.46 40.33 3.45
CA GLN A 362 45.22 40.22 2.67
C GLN A 362 45.14 38.89 1.90
N THR A 363 46.24 38.13 1.84
CA THR A 363 46.21 36.74 1.40
C THR A 363 45.75 35.87 2.58
N PRO A 364 44.69 35.04 2.42
CA PRO A 364 44.20 34.15 3.47
C PRO A 364 45.29 33.26 4.07
N GLY A 365 45.12 32.88 5.33
CA GLY A 365 45.97 31.87 5.97
C GLY A 365 45.65 30.45 5.47
N PRO A 366 46.53 29.45 5.71
CA PRO A 366 46.19 28.06 5.44
C PRO A 366 44.98 27.61 6.27
N ASP A 367 44.81 28.16 7.49
CA ASP A 367 43.65 27.94 8.37
C ASP A 367 42.33 28.43 7.74
N GLU A 368 42.38 29.55 7.02
CA GLU A 368 41.22 30.19 6.39
C GLU A 368 40.85 29.45 5.09
N ALA A 369 41.85 29.12 4.27
CA ALA A 369 41.66 28.28 3.08
C ALA A 369 41.17 26.86 3.41
N ALA A 370 41.71 26.23 4.46
CA ALA A 370 41.25 24.92 4.93
C ALA A 370 39.81 24.96 5.43
N LYS A 371 39.43 26.05 6.13
CA LYS A 371 38.06 26.24 6.60
C LYS A 371 37.08 26.48 5.46
N ASP A 372 37.43 27.30 4.48
CA ASP A 372 36.56 27.57 3.33
C ASP A 372 36.38 26.31 2.45
N TYR A 373 37.43 25.48 2.31
CA TYR A 373 37.34 24.16 1.66
C TYR A 373 36.43 23.19 2.43
N VAL A 374 36.60 23.09 3.75
CA VAL A 374 35.73 22.26 4.61
C VAL A 374 34.28 22.73 4.59
N ALA A 375 34.03 24.05 4.60
CA ALA A 375 32.68 24.60 4.50
C ALA A 375 32.03 24.32 3.12
N ALA A 376 32.80 24.26 2.05
CA ALA A 376 32.29 23.82 0.75
C ALA A 376 31.92 22.33 0.77
N TRP A 377 32.74 21.47 1.39
CA TRP A 377 32.47 20.03 1.56
C TRP A 377 31.24 19.75 2.44
N ASP A 378 31.10 20.45 3.57
CA ASP A 378 29.92 20.42 4.46
C ASP A 378 28.62 20.84 3.72
N SER A 379 28.74 21.56 2.60
CA SER A 379 27.63 21.92 1.70
C SER A 379 27.55 21.11 0.39
N GLN A 380 28.43 20.12 0.20
CA GLN A 380 28.61 19.33 -1.03
C GLN A 380 28.82 20.17 -2.31
N ASP A 381 29.40 21.38 -2.18
CA ASP A 381 29.76 22.24 -3.32
C ASP A 381 31.13 21.84 -3.90
N TYR A 382 31.14 20.67 -4.56
CA TYR A 382 32.32 20.12 -5.24
C TYR A 382 32.92 21.05 -6.32
N PRO A 383 32.13 21.84 -7.09
CA PRO A 383 32.67 22.89 -7.96
C PRO A 383 33.48 23.96 -7.21
N THR A 384 33.03 24.42 -6.05
CA THR A 384 33.80 25.36 -5.21
C THR A 384 35.03 24.71 -4.60
N MET A 385 34.94 23.46 -4.13
CA MET A 385 36.11 22.69 -3.66
C MET A 385 37.17 22.53 -4.74
N ALA A 386 36.77 22.25 -5.99
CA ALA A 386 37.68 22.13 -7.13
C ALA A 386 38.39 23.45 -7.46
N ALA A 387 37.72 24.60 -7.31
CA ALA A 387 38.35 25.91 -7.48
C ALA A 387 39.38 26.23 -6.38
N ALA A 388 39.19 25.69 -5.17
CA ALA A 388 40.07 25.83 -4.02
C ALA A 388 41.24 24.81 -3.98
N ALA A 389 41.37 23.94 -4.98
CA ALA A 389 42.37 22.88 -5.04
C ALA A 389 43.41 23.06 -6.17
N THR A 390 44.48 22.27 -6.11
CA THR A 390 45.39 21.94 -7.21
C THR A 390 45.26 20.47 -7.57
N GLY A 391 45.08 20.16 -8.85
CA GLY A 391 44.81 18.81 -9.36
C GLY A 391 43.77 18.84 -10.48
N GLU A 392 43.49 17.69 -11.07
CA GLU A 392 42.36 17.47 -11.99
C GLU A 392 41.45 16.38 -11.39
N GLY A 393 40.16 16.36 -11.73
CA GLY A 393 39.23 15.29 -11.33
C GLY A 393 38.67 15.35 -9.90
N LEU A 394 38.86 16.45 -9.14
CA LEU A 394 38.36 16.55 -7.76
C LEU A 394 36.84 16.36 -7.69
N ALA A 395 36.07 17.14 -8.46
CA ALA A 395 34.62 17.07 -8.42
C ALA A 395 34.11 15.69 -8.86
N ASP A 396 34.63 15.17 -9.98
CA ASP A 396 34.29 13.85 -10.49
C ASP A 396 34.50 12.73 -9.44
N ALA A 397 35.61 12.78 -8.68
CA ALA A 397 35.94 11.78 -7.66
C ALA A 397 35.08 11.90 -6.39
N PHE A 398 34.67 13.13 -6.00
CA PHE A 398 33.73 13.33 -4.91
C PHE A 398 32.30 12.91 -5.30
N GLU A 399 31.87 13.25 -6.52
CA GLU A 399 30.58 12.81 -7.09
C GLU A 399 30.51 11.27 -7.24
N GLU A 400 31.62 10.61 -7.63
CA GLU A 400 31.72 9.14 -7.65
C GLU A 400 31.54 8.54 -6.24
N VAL A 401 32.14 9.12 -5.20
CA VAL A 401 31.98 8.64 -3.81
C VAL A 401 30.58 8.93 -3.24
N GLU A 402 30.00 10.11 -3.51
CA GLU A 402 28.61 10.42 -3.14
C GLU A 402 27.64 9.40 -3.74
N LYS A 403 27.76 9.14 -5.04
CA LYS A 403 26.97 8.14 -5.77
C LYS A 403 27.16 6.73 -5.21
N ASN A 404 28.40 6.26 -5.08
CA ASN A 404 28.71 4.88 -4.74
C ASN A 404 28.38 4.52 -3.28
N LEU A 405 28.35 5.50 -2.37
CA LEU A 405 27.95 5.31 -0.97
C LEU A 405 26.49 5.73 -0.70
N GLY A 406 25.87 6.47 -1.62
CA GLY A 406 24.52 7.02 -1.44
C GLY A 406 24.46 8.08 -0.33
N VAL A 407 25.38 9.04 -0.36
CA VAL A 407 25.48 10.12 0.64
C VAL A 407 24.30 11.10 0.49
N GLU A 408 23.50 11.25 1.54
CA GLU A 408 22.39 12.21 1.59
C GLU A 408 22.80 13.56 2.21
N ALA A 409 23.80 13.53 3.09
CA ALA A 409 24.41 14.71 3.70
C ALA A 409 25.85 14.41 4.14
N ALA A 410 26.75 15.36 3.97
CA ALA A 410 28.05 15.39 4.63
C ALA A 410 28.05 16.42 5.77
N SER A 411 28.76 16.13 6.87
CA SER A 411 29.22 17.17 7.78
C SER A 411 30.70 16.98 8.11
N VAL A 412 31.46 18.07 8.07
CA VAL A 412 32.93 18.01 8.12
C VAL A 412 33.48 19.02 9.12
N GLU A 413 34.11 18.51 10.19
CA GLU A 413 34.76 19.33 11.21
C GLU A 413 36.25 19.51 10.89
N LEU A 414 36.71 20.76 10.80
CA LEU A 414 38.13 21.11 10.66
C LEU A 414 38.87 20.96 12.00
N GLY A 415 39.91 20.14 12.01
CA GLY A 415 40.81 19.92 13.14
C GLY A 415 42.03 20.86 13.15
N ASP A 416 43.15 20.39 13.72
CA ASP A 416 44.40 21.15 13.75
C ASP A 416 44.96 21.40 12.33
N VAL A 417 45.37 22.65 12.07
CA VAL A 417 46.09 23.04 10.85
C VAL A 417 47.55 23.33 11.22
N THR A 418 48.47 22.68 10.52
CA THR A 418 49.92 22.81 10.74
C THR A 418 50.63 23.25 9.47
N ALA A 419 51.44 24.31 9.54
CA ALA A 419 52.10 24.90 8.38
C ALA A 419 53.64 24.92 8.53
N ASP A 420 54.34 24.56 7.46
CA ASP A 420 55.80 24.70 7.32
C ASP A 420 56.13 25.29 5.94
N GLY A 421 56.71 26.49 5.94
CA GLY A 421 57.03 27.25 4.73
C GLY A 421 55.81 27.54 3.84
N ASP A 422 55.84 27.03 2.62
CA ASP A 422 54.78 27.16 1.60
C ASP A 422 53.93 25.87 1.48
N THR A 423 53.98 25.01 2.51
CA THR A 423 53.16 23.79 2.66
C THR A 423 52.42 23.78 4.00
N ALA A 424 51.25 23.13 4.05
CA ALA A 424 50.52 22.89 5.29
C ALA A 424 49.78 21.54 5.24
N THR A 425 49.27 21.10 6.38
CA THR A 425 48.39 19.93 6.52
C THR A 425 47.29 20.27 7.50
N ALA A 426 46.04 20.08 7.09
CA ALA A 426 44.86 20.23 7.92
C ALA A 426 44.30 18.83 8.25
N ALA A 427 44.02 18.57 9.53
CA ALA A 427 43.22 17.42 9.93
C ALA A 427 41.72 17.73 9.78
N TYR A 428 40.91 16.70 9.57
CA TYR A 428 39.45 16.81 9.58
C TYR A 428 38.80 15.54 10.17
N THR A 429 37.56 15.67 10.62
CA THR A 429 36.64 14.55 10.86
C THR A 429 35.46 14.72 9.93
N ALA A 430 35.21 13.75 9.05
CA ALA A 430 34.05 13.73 8.17
C ALA A 430 33.03 12.74 8.71
N THR A 431 31.75 13.11 8.67
CA THR A 431 30.61 12.24 8.95
C THR A 431 29.66 12.30 7.75
N LEU A 432 29.39 11.14 7.15
CA LEU A 432 28.51 11.01 6.00
C LEU A 432 27.22 10.31 6.43
N SER A 433 26.08 10.94 6.19
CA SER A 433 24.77 10.29 6.30
C SER A 433 24.51 9.50 5.02
N LEU A 434 24.41 8.17 5.14
CA LEU A 434 24.22 7.27 4.00
C LEU A 434 22.77 6.76 3.96
N SER A 435 22.13 6.92 2.81
CA SER A 435 20.77 6.44 2.51
C SER A 435 20.58 4.99 2.95
N ASN A 436 19.56 4.75 3.78
CA ASN A 436 19.18 3.44 4.33
C ASN A 436 20.33 2.63 4.99
N ALA A 437 21.39 3.30 5.44
CA ALA A 437 22.52 2.71 6.16
C ALA A 437 22.94 3.49 7.43
N GLY A 438 22.66 4.79 7.52
CA GLY A 438 22.96 5.62 8.69
C GLY A 438 24.28 6.40 8.58
N GLU A 439 24.80 6.89 9.70
CA GLU A 439 26.00 7.74 9.74
C GLU A 439 27.30 6.92 9.77
N TRP A 440 28.26 7.29 8.92
CA TRP A 440 29.66 6.82 9.00
C TRP A 440 30.61 7.99 9.22
N SER A 441 31.40 7.93 10.30
CA SER A 441 32.44 8.93 10.62
C SER A 441 33.85 8.37 10.44
N TYR A 442 34.76 9.19 9.91
CA TYR A 442 36.19 8.90 9.82
C TYR A 442 37.05 10.15 10.00
N GLU A 443 38.30 9.96 10.43
CA GLU A 443 39.32 11.01 10.54
C GLU A 443 40.22 10.99 9.29
N GLY A 444 40.66 12.16 8.83
CA GLY A 444 41.56 12.29 7.69
C GLY A 444 42.42 13.54 7.74
N THR A 445 43.26 13.73 6.71
CA THR A 445 44.08 14.93 6.57
C THR A 445 44.19 15.32 5.09
N PHE A 446 44.07 16.62 4.79
CA PHE A 446 44.39 17.13 3.46
C PHE A 446 45.63 18.05 3.48
N PRO A 447 46.58 17.87 2.54
CA PRO A 447 47.70 18.78 2.37
C PRO A 447 47.23 20.07 1.69
N LEU A 448 47.88 21.19 2.00
CA LEU A 448 47.74 22.45 1.27
C LEU A 448 49.11 22.89 0.76
N THR A 449 49.15 23.46 -0.44
CA THR A 449 50.34 24.09 -1.02
C THR A 449 50.04 25.52 -1.42
N ARG A 450 51.08 26.35 -1.53
CA ARG A 450 50.94 27.75 -1.94
C ARG A 450 51.11 27.92 -3.46
N ALA A 451 50.00 27.94 -4.19
CA ALA A 451 49.95 28.13 -5.64
C ALA A 451 49.62 29.59 -6.00
N ASP A 452 50.43 30.21 -6.87
CA ASP A 452 50.31 31.61 -7.34
C ASP A 452 50.15 32.71 -6.26
N GLY A 453 50.41 32.36 -4.99
CA GLY A 453 50.31 33.25 -3.81
C GLY A 453 49.14 32.92 -2.88
N GLU A 454 48.17 32.15 -3.35
CA GLU A 454 47.01 31.62 -2.63
C GLU A 454 47.37 30.26 -1.99
N TRP A 455 46.64 29.87 -0.93
CA TRP A 455 46.70 28.51 -0.40
C TRP A 455 45.62 27.67 -1.07
N LYS A 456 45.98 26.47 -1.54
CA LYS A 456 45.07 25.52 -2.17
C LYS A 456 45.30 24.11 -1.66
N VAL A 457 44.25 23.29 -1.63
CA VAL A 457 44.35 21.87 -1.26
C VAL A 457 45.06 21.12 -2.37
N ASP A 458 46.11 20.36 -2.05
CA ASP A 458 46.85 19.58 -3.04
C ASP A 458 46.17 18.21 -3.22
N PHE A 459 45.33 18.12 -4.25
CA PHE A 459 44.33 17.05 -4.33
C PHE A 459 44.91 15.72 -4.81
N SER A 460 44.55 14.68 -4.06
CA SER A 460 44.64 13.28 -4.45
C SER A 460 43.47 12.54 -3.76
N PRO A 461 43.09 11.32 -4.19
CA PRO A 461 41.98 10.58 -3.56
C PRO A 461 42.11 10.41 -2.03
N ALA A 462 43.34 10.38 -1.49
CA ALA A 462 43.63 10.37 -0.05
C ALA A 462 43.05 11.57 0.72
N VAL A 463 42.69 12.67 0.04
CA VAL A 463 41.94 13.80 0.60
C VAL A 463 40.51 13.41 0.96
N ILE A 464 39.87 12.57 0.14
CA ILE A 464 38.49 12.08 0.37
C ILE A 464 38.50 11.08 1.53
N HIS A 465 39.42 10.11 1.53
CA HIS A 465 39.58 9.15 2.62
C HIS A 465 41.04 8.62 2.64
N PRO A 466 41.72 8.52 3.80
CA PRO A 466 43.17 8.33 3.87
C PRO A 466 43.73 7.04 3.23
N ASP A 467 42.92 5.99 3.09
CA ASP A 467 43.32 4.73 2.44
C ASP A 467 43.15 4.71 0.90
N LEU A 468 42.71 5.81 0.27
CA LEU A 468 42.53 5.88 -1.19
C LEU A 468 43.80 6.27 -1.94
N GLY A 469 44.23 5.44 -2.88
CA GLY A 469 45.27 5.74 -3.88
C GLY A 469 44.74 6.30 -5.21
N GLU A 470 45.66 6.61 -6.13
CA GLU A 470 45.31 7.01 -7.50
C GLU A 470 44.48 5.93 -8.22
N GLY A 471 43.35 6.33 -8.82
CA GLY A 471 42.46 5.41 -9.54
C GLY A 471 41.63 4.49 -8.64
N GLN A 472 41.46 4.84 -7.36
CA GLN A 472 40.60 4.15 -6.41
C GLN A 472 39.46 5.06 -5.94
N THR A 473 38.33 4.44 -5.59
CA THR A 473 37.17 5.12 -5.01
C THR A 473 36.60 4.29 -3.86
N LEU A 474 35.59 4.82 -3.16
CA LEU A 474 34.83 4.07 -2.17
C LEU A 474 33.58 3.44 -2.80
N ALA A 475 33.19 2.27 -2.30
CA ALA A 475 31.92 1.61 -2.57
C ALA A 475 31.40 0.93 -1.30
N ARG A 476 30.09 0.64 -1.24
CA ARG A 476 29.49 -0.11 -0.13
C ARG A 476 29.00 -1.50 -0.54
N THR A 477 29.16 -2.47 0.37
CA THR A 477 28.50 -3.79 0.31
C THR A 477 27.59 -3.93 1.51
N ASN A 478 26.36 -4.36 1.28
CA ASN A 478 25.32 -4.44 2.30
C ASN A 478 24.97 -5.92 2.55
N ASP A 479 24.81 -6.30 3.82
CA ASP A 479 24.42 -7.64 4.24
C ASP A 479 23.12 -7.53 5.06
N TRP A 480 22.01 -8.04 4.51
CA TRP A 480 20.69 -7.91 5.12
C TRP A 480 20.51 -8.88 6.29
N GLY A 481 19.84 -8.41 7.35
CA GLY A 481 19.55 -9.21 8.54
C GLY A 481 18.50 -10.32 8.30
N GLU A 482 18.09 -11.00 9.37
CA GLU A 482 16.92 -11.88 9.29
C GLU A 482 15.67 -11.03 9.00
N ARG A 483 15.01 -11.28 7.85
CA ARG A 483 13.81 -10.57 7.43
C ARG A 483 12.64 -10.91 8.37
N GLY A 484 11.98 -9.89 8.89
CA GLY A 484 10.79 -9.99 9.73
C GLY A 484 9.65 -10.77 9.05
N HIS A 485 8.71 -11.26 9.86
CA HIS A 485 7.65 -12.16 9.41
C HIS A 485 6.26 -11.52 9.50
N ILE A 486 5.38 -11.87 8.57
CA ILE A 486 3.97 -11.48 8.63
C ILE A 486 3.18 -12.49 9.46
N LEU A 487 2.61 -12.05 10.58
CA LEU A 487 1.93 -12.88 11.57
C LEU A 487 0.41 -12.73 11.55
N ALA A 488 -0.29 -13.77 11.99
CA ALA A 488 -1.71 -13.77 12.33
C ALA A 488 -1.97 -13.27 13.76
N ALA A 489 -3.23 -13.05 14.12
CA ALA A 489 -3.64 -12.56 15.44
C ALA A 489 -3.35 -13.54 16.61
N ASP A 490 -2.96 -14.79 16.33
CA ASP A 490 -2.49 -15.76 17.32
C ASP A 490 -0.96 -15.98 17.31
N GLY A 491 -0.21 -15.14 16.57
CA GLY A 491 1.24 -15.23 16.41
C GLY A 491 1.71 -16.32 15.43
N SER A 492 0.81 -17.00 14.72
CA SER A 492 1.22 -17.94 13.67
C SER A 492 1.66 -17.21 12.40
N ARG A 493 2.76 -17.68 11.78
CA ARG A 493 3.34 -17.09 10.56
C ARG A 493 2.46 -17.34 9.34
N LEU A 494 2.14 -16.29 8.58
CA LEU A 494 1.28 -16.34 7.39
C LEU A 494 2.08 -16.45 6.08
N ASP A 495 3.21 -15.75 5.96
CA ASP A 495 4.07 -15.64 4.78
C ASP A 495 5.04 -16.85 4.62
N THR A 496 4.49 -18.05 4.77
CA THR A 496 5.20 -19.31 4.52
C THR A 496 5.17 -19.70 3.04
N GLU A 497 6.08 -20.56 2.58
CA GLU A 497 6.03 -21.13 1.22
C GLU A 497 4.71 -21.87 0.90
N GLY A 498 4.00 -22.33 1.93
CA GLY A 498 2.68 -22.98 1.81
C GLY A 498 1.50 -22.00 1.73
N ALA A 499 1.73 -20.69 1.84
CA ALA A 499 0.70 -19.67 1.72
C ALA A 499 0.07 -19.70 0.31
N THR A 500 -1.26 -19.75 0.24
CA THR A 500 -1.98 -19.87 -1.03
C THR A 500 -3.27 -19.04 -1.02
N GLY A 501 -3.77 -18.74 -2.22
CA GLY A 501 -5.00 -17.97 -2.42
C GLY A 501 -4.95 -16.61 -1.70
N SER A 502 -6.05 -16.27 -1.04
CA SER A 502 -6.20 -14.96 -0.39
C SER A 502 -5.17 -14.66 0.71
N VAL A 503 -4.58 -15.67 1.38
CA VAL A 503 -3.52 -15.40 2.36
C VAL A 503 -2.26 -14.93 1.65
N ARG A 504 -1.81 -15.63 0.61
CA ARG A 504 -0.65 -15.23 -0.20
C ARG A 504 -0.84 -13.88 -0.87
N MET A 505 -2.06 -13.59 -1.33
CA MET A 505 -2.44 -12.32 -1.94
C MET A 505 -2.45 -11.15 -0.94
N LEU A 506 -2.63 -11.40 0.37
CA LEU A 506 -2.51 -10.37 1.41
C LEU A 506 -1.07 -10.25 1.93
N THR A 507 -0.40 -11.36 2.24
CA THR A 507 1.01 -11.31 2.68
C THR A 507 1.90 -10.75 1.59
N GLY A 508 1.60 -11.06 0.34
CA GLY A 508 2.49 -10.83 -0.78
C GLY A 508 3.66 -11.82 -0.82
N GLN A 509 4.64 -11.48 -1.66
CA GLN A 509 5.79 -12.28 -2.05
C GLN A 509 7.09 -11.50 -1.82
N VAL A 510 8.18 -12.24 -1.60
CA VAL A 510 9.55 -11.71 -1.63
C VAL A 510 10.22 -12.23 -2.90
N GLY A 511 11.01 -11.39 -3.57
CA GLY A 511 11.77 -11.67 -4.79
C GLY A 511 13.04 -10.80 -4.85
N PRO A 512 13.83 -10.86 -5.92
CA PRO A 512 14.96 -9.94 -6.12
C PRO A 512 14.45 -8.53 -6.42
N ALA A 513 15.17 -7.51 -5.94
CA ALA A 513 14.88 -6.10 -6.23
C ALA A 513 14.83 -5.84 -7.75
N THR A 514 13.74 -5.21 -8.22
CA THR A 514 13.61 -4.79 -9.62
C THR A 514 14.22 -3.40 -9.84
N GLU A 515 14.42 -3.00 -11.11
CA GLU A 515 14.87 -1.64 -11.44
C GLU A 515 13.95 -0.55 -10.82
N GLU A 516 12.63 -0.83 -10.73
CA GLU A 516 11.64 0.06 -10.08
C GLU A 516 11.80 0.09 -8.55
N ASP A 517 12.09 -1.04 -7.91
CA ASP A 517 12.36 -1.09 -6.46
C ASP A 517 13.69 -0.39 -6.10
N LEU A 518 14.70 -0.42 -6.98
CA LEU A 518 15.97 0.28 -6.76
C LEU A 518 15.83 1.81 -6.93
N GLU A 519 14.93 2.29 -7.80
CA GLU A 519 14.56 3.71 -7.89
C GLU A 519 13.75 4.17 -6.65
N GLU A 520 12.95 3.31 -6.03
CA GLU A 520 12.11 3.61 -4.87
C GLU A 520 12.86 3.50 -3.52
N LEU A 521 13.59 2.41 -3.30
CA LEU A 521 14.25 2.06 -2.04
C LEU A 521 15.69 2.59 -1.91
N GLY A 522 16.24 3.10 -3.01
CA GLY A 522 17.55 3.75 -3.06
C GLY A 522 18.76 2.81 -2.97
N PRO A 523 20.00 3.37 -3.04
CA PRO A 523 21.23 2.61 -3.29
C PRO A 523 21.75 1.80 -2.08
N ALA A 524 20.89 1.48 -1.11
CA ALA A 524 21.16 0.45 -0.09
C ALA A 524 20.79 -0.94 -0.60
N TYR A 525 19.86 -1.03 -1.55
CA TYR A 525 19.48 -2.29 -2.18
C TYR A 525 20.30 -2.54 -3.45
N GLN A 526 20.52 -3.81 -3.78
CA GLN A 526 21.18 -4.28 -5.00
C GLN A 526 20.25 -5.21 -5.80
N ALA A 527 20.52 -5.41 -7.09
CA ALA A 527 19.60 -6.04 -8.06
C ALA A 527 19.32 -7.56 -7.88
N ASP A 528 19.77 -8.16 -6.76
CA ASP A 528 19.45 -9.52 -6.33
C ASP A 528 18.91 -9.57 -4.87
N ASP A 529 18.77 -8.42 -4.18
CA ASP A 529 18.36 -8.34 -2.77
C ASP A 529 16.90 -8.75 -2.53
N PRO A 530 16.56 -9.36 -1.37
CA PRO A 530 15.25 -9.95 -1.12
C PRO A 530 14.18 -8.92 -0.71
N THR A 531 13.61 -8.21 -1.69
CA THR A 531 12.53 -7.22 -1.51
C THR A 531 11.13 -7.82 -1.60
N GLY A 532 10.18 -7.18 -0.92
CA GLY A 532 8.76 -7.40 -1.07
C GLY A 532 8.24 -6.89 -2.41
N GLN A 533 7.54 -7.75 -3.15
CA GLN A 533 7.12 -7.50 -4.54
C GLN A 533 5.66 -7.03 -4.63
N ASP A 534 4.82 -7.48 -3.69
CA ASP A 534 3.40 -7.15 -3.58
C ASP A 534 2.93 -7.32 -2.12
N GLY A 535 1.64 -7.06 -1.86
CA GLY A 535 1.00 -7.27 -0.56
C GLY A 535 1.68 -6.55 0.61
N LEU A 536 1.58 -7.15 1.80
CA LEU A 536 2.19 -6.64 3.03
C LEU A 536 3.73 -6.70 2.98
N GLN A 537 4.32 -7.63 2.21
CA GLN A 537 5.77 -7.69 2.01
C GLN A 537 6.29 -6.40 1.36
N LYS A 538 5.66 -5.88 0.29
CA LYS A 538 6.06 -4.57 -0.27
C LYS A 538 5.59 -3.39 0.61
N ALA A 539 4.36 -3.42 1.11
CA ALA A 539 3.79 -2.30 1.87
C ALA A 539 4.50 -2.01 3.22
N PHE A 540 5.30 -2.94 3.73
CA PHE A 540 6.09 -2.79 4.96
C PHE A 540 7.57 -3.14 4.73
N GLU A 541 8.10 -2.89 3.52
CA GLU A 541 9.46 -3.29 3.11
C GLU A 541 10.54 -2.89 4.12
N GLU A 542 10.65 -1.60 4.44
CA GLU A 542 11.65 -1.07 5.39
C GLU A 542 11.60 -1.78 6.76
N ARG A 543 10.40 -2.03 7.27
CA ARG A 543 10.20 -2.70 8.56
C ARG A 543 10.59 -4.17 8.50
N LEU A 544 10.18 -4.86 7.43
CA LEU A 544 10.41 -6.30 7.27
C LEU A 544 11.87 -6.59 6.90
N ALA A 545 12.55 -5.72 6.15
CA ALA A 545 13.97 -5.84 5.83
C ALA A 545 14.88 -5.47 7.01
N GLY A 546 14.50 -4.46 7.81
CA GLY A 546 15.37 -3.86 8.82
C GLY A 546 16.36 -2.87 8.19
N THR A 547 17.58 -2.80 8.70
CA THR A 547 18.68 -2.08 8.04
C THR A 547 19.84 -3.02 7.72
N ALA A 548 20.41 -2.91 6.53
CA ALA A 548 21.55 -3.74 6.15
C ALA A 548 22.82 -3.38 6.93
N SER A 549 23.64 -4.38 7.25
CA SER A 549 24.98 -4.15 7.77
C SER A 549 25.88 -3.69 6.62
N THR A 550 26.29 -2.42 6.67
CA THR A 550 26.98 -1.74 5.56
C THR A 550 28.48 -1.78 5.78
N SER A 551 29.23 -2.45 4.90
CA SER A 551 30.70 -2.38 4.86
C SER A 551 31.17 -1.47 3.74
N ILE A 552 32.00 -0.47 4.07
CA ILE A 552 32.55 0.50 3.13
C ILE A 552 33.96 0.07 2.76
N ARG A 553 34.24 0.02 1.45
CA ARG A 553 35.41 -0.64 0.86
C ARG A 553 36.12 0.28 -0.13
N VAL A 554 37.42 0.04 -0.31
CA VAL A 554 38.24 0.67 -1.35
C VAL A 554 38.26 -0.22 -2.60
N VAL A 555 37.63 0.25 -3.67
CA VAL A 555 37.55 -0.38 -5.01
C VAL A 555 38.45 0.34 -6.02
N ALA A 556 38.63 -0.23 -7.22
CA ALA A 556 39.12 0.53 -8.36
C ALA A 556 38.01 1.42 -8.96
N ALA A 557 38.35 2.62 -9.41
CA ALA A 557 37.41 3.53 -10.06
C ALA A 557 36.83 2.91 -11.33
N GLY A 558 35.50 2.97 -11.50
CA GLY A 558 34.78 2.29 -12.58
C GLY A 558 34.53 0.78 -12.41
N GLU A 559 34.84 0.16 -11.26
CA GLU A 559 34.36 -1.19 -10.90
C GLU A 559 33.11 -1.11 -9.99
N GLU A 560 32.20 -0.18 -10.34
CA GLU A 560 31.04 0.31 -9.56
C GLU A 560 30.17 -0.79 -8.93
N ASP A 561 29.92 -1.88 -9.66
CA ASP A 561 28.98 -2.93 -9.26
C ASP A 561 29.56 -4.00 -8.31
N LYS A 562 30.89 -4.08 -8.12
CA LYS A 562 31.54 -5.31 -7.60
C LYS A 562 32.73 -5.09 -6.67
N ALA A 563 32.46 -4.53 -5.51
CA ALA A 563 33.37 -4.58 -4.38
C ALA A 563 33.56 -6.04 -3.88
N GLY A 564 34.72 -6.64 -4.18
CA GLY A 564 35.01 -8.05 -3.96
C GLY A 564 35.46 -8.42 -2.54
N GLU A 565 35.38 -9.72 -2.21
CA GLU A 565 35.82 -10.28 -0.91
C GLU A 565 37.28 -9.95 -0.54
N SER A 566 38.13 -9.62 -1.52
CA SER A 566 39.56 -9.37 -1.37
C SER A 566 39.95 -7.91 -1.06
N GLU A 567 38.98 -7.00 -0.96
CA GLU A 567 39.23 -5.57 -0.79
C GLU A 567 39.34 -5.10 0.65
N ALA A 568 39.97 -3.94 0.84
CA ALA A 568 40.11 -3.32 2.15
C ALA A 568 38.78 -2.69 2.60
N VAL A 569 38.20 -3.22 3.68
CA VAL A 569 37.11 -2.56 4.42
C VAL A 569 37.71 -1.44 5.27
N VAL A 570 37.20 -0.22 5.09
CA VAL A 570 37.63 0.99 5.82
C VAL A 570 36.57 1.50 6.79
N GLY A 571 35.31 1.10 6.62
CA GLY A 571 34.20 1.44 7.50
C GLY A 571 33.20 0.30 7.63
N THR A 572 32.48 0.26 8.75
CA THR A 572 31.35 -0.65 8.94
C THR A 572 30.27 0.06 9.76
N ILE A 573 29.03 -0.02 9.31
CA ILE A 573 27.84 0.41 10.06
C ILE A 573 27.03 -0.86 10.37
N GLU A 574 26.71 -1.07 11.63
CA GLU A 574 25.96 -2.25 12.10
C GLU A 574 24.48 -2.13 11.70
N GLY A 575 23.95 -3.15 11.02
CA GLY A 575 22.54 -3.21 10.63
C GLY A 575 21.62 -3.73 11.74
N THR A 576 20.33 -3.81 11.44
CA THR A 576 19.30 -4.44 12.29
C THR A 576 18.53 -5.50 11.51
N ALA A 577 18.16 -6.59 12.19
CA ALA A 577 17.17 -7.53 11.66
C ALA A 577 15.79 -6.86 11.55
N GLY A 578 14.97 -7.32 10.63
CA GLY A 578 13.62 -6.80 10.43
C GLY A 578 12.68 -7.10 11.59
N GLU A 579 11.65 -6.27 11.74
CA GLU A 579 10.60 -6.46 12.74
C GLU A 579 9.34 -7.09 12.12
N ASP A 580 8.67 -7.95 12.89
CA ASP A 580 7.45 -8.63 12.45
C ASP A 580 6.29 -7.63 12.18
N VAL A 581 5.40 -8.01 11.26
CA VAL A 581 4.14 -7.31 10.97
C VAL A 581 2.98 -8.19 11.41
N THR A 582 2.31 -7.83 12.50
CA THR A 582 1.16 -8.60 13.01
C THR A 582 -0.14 -8.11 12.38
N THR A 583 -0.92 -9.06 11.85
CA THR A 583 -2.25 -8.83 11.30
C THR A 583 -3.37 -9.30 12.24
N SER A 584 -4.57 -8.77 12.05
CA SER A 584 -5.78 -9.12 12.78
C SER A 584 -6.44 -10.44 12.33
N LEU A 585 -5.87 -11.14 11.33
CA LEU A 585 -6.46 -12.35 10.77
C LEU A 585 -6.49 -13.47 11.82
N ASP A 586 -7.67 -14.07 12.05
CA ASP A 586 -7.82 -15.25 12.90
C ASP A 586 -7.74 -16.50 12.00
N PRO A 587 -6.75 -17.39 12.17
CA PRO A 587 -6.58 -18.55 11.29
C PRO A 587 -7.79 -19.48 11.22
N LYS A 588 -8.64 -19.54 12.25
CA LYS A 588 -9.84 -20.39 12.28
C LYS A 588 -11.00 -19.73 11.54
N VAL A 589 -11.16 -18.41 11.69
CA VAL A 589 -12.15 -17.65 10.91
C VAL A 589 -11.75 -17.63 9.43
N GLN A 590 -10.45 -17.48 9.14
CA GLN A 590 -9.88 -17.57 7.79
C GLN A 590 -10.07 -18.96 7.17
N GLU A 591 -9.83 -20.04 7.93
CA GLU A 591 -10.07 -21.41 7.43
C GLU A 591 -11.58 -21.66 7.18
N ALA A 592 -12.46 -21.16 8.05
CA ALA A 592 -13.91 -21.24 7.85
C ALA A 592 -14.37 -20.45 6.61
N ALA A 593 -13.82 -19.26 6.37
CA ALA A 593 -14.10 -18.43 5.21
C ALA A 593 -13.62 -19.09 3.91
N ALA A 594 -12.37 -19.58 3.88
CA ALA A 594 -11.82 -20.32 2.74
C ALA A 594 -12.65 -21.57 2.43
N LYS A 595 -12.98 -22.38 3.45
CA LYS A 595 -13.87 -23.55 3.32
C LYS A 595 -15.24 -23.16 2.79
N ALA A 596 -15.78 -21.99 3.13
CA ALA A 596 -17.07 -21.53 2.63
C ALA A 596 -17.03 -21.24 1.13
N VAL A 597 -16.08 -20.43 0.64
CA VAL A 597 -16.05 -19.95 -0.76
C VAL A 597 -15.49 -20.98 -1.77
N VAL A 598 -14.58 -21.87 -1.35
CA VAL A 598 -13.84 -22.76 -2.27
C VAL A 598 -14.69 -23.77 -3.05
N THR A 599 -15.97 -23.97 -2.68
CA THR A 599 -16.90 -24.85 -3.43
C THR A 599 -17.70 -24.13 -4.51
N GLU A 600 -17.66 -22.80 -4.56
CA GLU A 600 -18.51 -22.05 -5.48
C GLU A 600 -17.93 -22.05 -6.90
N GLY A 601 -18.79 -22.32 -7.89
CA GLY A 601 -18.42 -22.37 -9.31
C GLY A 601 -18.39 -21.01 -10.01
N LYS A 602 -18.68 -19.92 -9.28
CA LYS A 602 -18.62 -18.52 -9.74
C LYS A 602 -17.66 -17.74 -8.84
N PRO A 603 -16.99 -16.68 -9.34
CA PRO A 603 -16.07 -15.91 -8.51
C PRO A 603 -16.80 -15.32 -7.30
N THR A 604 -16.24 -15.53 -6.14
CA THR A 604 -16.85 -15.28 -4.83
C THR A 604 -15.83 -14.62 -3.93
N SER A 605 -16.26 -13.65 -3.14
CA SER A 605 -15.46 -13.03 -2.07
C SER A 605 -16.25 -13.02 -0.77
N LEU A 606 -15.56 -13.33 0.33
CA LEU A 606 -16.05 -13.26 1.71
C LEU A 606 -15.04 -12.49 2.55
N VAL A 607 -15.48 -11.39 3.17
CA VAL A 607 -14.71 -10.66 4.18
C VAL A 607 -15.43 -10.75 5.52
N ALA A 608 -14.68 -10.97 6.60
CA ALA A 608 -15.20 -10.99 7.97
C ALA A 608 -14.47 -9.99 8.86
N VAL A 609 -15.22 -9.30 9.72
CA VAL A 609 -14.74 -8.19 10.58
C VAL A 609 -15.26 -8.40 12.01
N ARG A 610 -14.45 -8.10 13.03
CA ARG A 610 -14.88 -8.08 14.44
C ARG A 610 -15.59 -6.76 14.75
N PRO A 611 -16.89 -6.76 15.11
CA PRO A 611 -17.64 -5.53 15.38
C PRO A 611 -17.09 -4.69 16.54
N SER A 612 -16.60 -5.31 17.60
CA SER A 612 -16.11 -4.59 18.79
C SER A 612 -14.80 -3.82 18.60
N THR A 613 -14.03 -4.10 17.54
CA THR A 613 -12.70 -3.50 17.29
C THR A 613 -12.55 -2.87 15.91
N GLY A 614 -13.14 -3.46 14.86
CA GLY A 614 -12.85 -3.14 13.44
C GLY A 614 -11.87 -4.11 12.78
N GLU A 615 -11.27 -5.03 13.54
CA GLU A 615 -10.31 -6.03 13.07
C GLU A 615 -10.86 -6.91 11.92
N ILE A 616 -10.13 -7.02 10.82
CA ILE A 616 -10.41 -7.93 9.71
C ILE A 616 -9.98 -9.35 10.13
N LEU A 617 -10.94 -10.20 10.43
CA LEU A 617 -10.70 -11.56 10.92
C LEU A 617 -10.44 -12.56 9.79
N ALA A 618 -11.00 -12.32 8.60
CA ALA A 618 -10.81 -13.16 7.43
C ALA A 618 -11.07 -12.44 6.11
N VAL A 619 -10.35 -12.87 5.07
CA VAL A 619 -10.53 -12.46 3.67
C VAL A 619 -10.33 -13.71 2.80
N ALA A 620 -11.39 -14.17 2.12
CA ALA A 620 -11.36 -15.39 1.34
C ALA A 620 -12.05 -15.25 -0.03
N MET A 621 -11.35 -15.68 -1.08
CA MET A 621 -11.80 -15.70 -2.47
C MET A 621 -11.47 -17.05 -3.12
N ASN A 622 -12.23 -17.44 -4.15
CA ASN A 622 -12.12 -18.77 -4.77
C ASN A 622 -11.52 -18.78 -6.19
N ALA A 623 -11.37 -17.64 -6.87
CA ALA A 623 -11.01 -17.63 -8.30
C ALA A 623 -10.26 -16.37 -8.77
N GLY A 624 -9.05 -16.57 -9.30
CA GLY A 624 -8.24 -15.54 -9.96
C GLY A 624 -7.53 -14.58 -9.01
N ASP A 625 -6.54 -13.86 -9.56
CA ASP A 625 -5.54 -13.08 -8.82
C ASP A 625 -6.00 -11.64 -8.49
N PHE A 626 -7.23 -11.28 -8.91
CA PHE A 626 -7.85 -10.00 -8.62
C PHE A 626 -8.41 -9.96 -7.20
N ASN A 627 -7.96 -8.98 -6.39
CA ASN A 627 -8.38 -8.74 -5.02
C ASN A 627 -9.83 -8.20 -4.93
N ARG A 628 -10.81 -9.08 -5.15
CA ARG A 628 -12.24 -8.74 -5.06
C ARG A 628 -12.66 -8.20 -3.69
N ALA A 629 -11.93 -8.53 -2.63
CA ALA A 629 -12.25 -8.06 -1.29
C ALA A 629 -12.02 -6.54 -1.13
N PHE A 630 -10.94 -6.00 -1.69
CA PHE A 630 -10.53 -4.60 -1.51
C PHE A 630 -10.63 -3.76 -2.79
N ASP A 631 -10.43 -4.37 -3.97
CA ASP A 631 -10.52 -3.71 -5.29
C ASP A 631 -11.85 -3.92 -6.03
N GLY A 632 -12.61 -4.95 -5.65
CA GLY A 632 -13.90 -5.25 -6.27
C GLY A 632 -14.92 -4.15 -5.99
N GLN A 633 -15.22 -3.33 -7.00
CA GLN A 633 -16.24 -2.29 -6.94
C GLN A 633 -17.54 -2.82 -7.54
N TYR A 634 -18.59 -2.89 -6.71
CA TYR A 634 -19.88 -3.44 -7.10
C TYR A 634 -21.03 -2.58 -6.56
N GLU A 635 -22.18 -2.64 -7.21
CA GLU A 635 -23.44 -2.19 -6.65
C GLU A 635 -23.81 -3.09 -5.44
N PRO A 636 -24.00 -2.53 -4.22
CA PRO A 636 -24.32 -3.31 -3.02
C PRO A 636 -25.76 -3.83 -2.99
N GLY A 637 -26.63 -3.33 -3.88
CA GLY A 637 -28.02 -3.72 -4.01
C GLY A 637 -28.79 -3.67 -2.68
N SER A 638 -29.74 -4.60 -2.53
CA SER A 638 -30.60 -4.64 -1.32
C SER A 638 -29.88 -4.89 0.02
N SER A 639 -28.55 -5.08 0.06
CA SER A 639 -27.76 -5.05 1.29
C SER A 639 -27.56 -3.63 1.83
N PHE A 640 -27.42 -2.63 0.95
CA PHE A 640 -27.28 -1.20 1.31
C PHE A 640 -28.46 -0.67 2.12
N LYS A 641 -29.64 -1.30 2.00
CA LYS A 641 -30.87 -0.93 2.70
C LYS A 641 -30.73 -0.84 4.23
N ILE A 642 -29.73 -1.47 4.84
CA ILE A 642 -29.40 -1.26 6.26
C ILE A 642 -29.23 0.24 6.56
N ILE A 643 -28.43 0.92 5.73
CA ILE A 643 -28.12 2.35 5.84
C ILE A 643 -29.36 3.21 5.52
N THR A 644 -30.13 2.84 4.49
CA THR A 644 -31.36 3.56 4.14
C THR A 644 -32.43 3.47 5.22
N TYR A 645 -32.59 2.32 5.88
CA TYR A 645 -33.52 2.20 6.99
C TYR A 645 -33.01 2.90 8.26
N GLU A 646 -31.69 3.00 8.51
CA GLU A 646 -31.15 3.92 9.54
C GLU A 646 -31.60 5.36 9.26
N ALA A 647 -31.35 5.86 8.05
CA ALA A 647 -31.74 7.22 7.64
C ALA A 647 -33.24 7.48 7.81
N LEU A 648 -34.09 6.50 7.51
CA LEU A 648 -35.54 6.60 7.70
C LEU A 648 -35.95 6.59 9.18
N LEU A 649 -35.26 5.83 10.04
CA LEU A 649 -35.49 5.80 11.49
C LEU A 649 -35.03 7.11 12.15
N GLU A 650 -33.90 7.68 11.73
CA GLU A 650 -33.47 9.04 12.11
C GLU A 650 -34.53 10.08 11.69
N ASN A 651 -35.08 9.94 10.48
CA ASN A 651 -36.20 10.75 9.97
C ASN A 651 -37.59 10.25 10.44
N GLY A 652 -37.65 9.73 11.67
CA GLY A 652 -38.89 9.49 12.43
C GLY A 652 -39.80 8.40 11.87
N MET A 653 -39.26 7.41 11.14
CA MET A 653 -39.96 6.15 10.89
C MET A 653 -40.01 5.30 12.18
N SER A 654 -40.97 4.37 12.25
CA SER A 654 -41.03 3.35 13.31
C SER A 654 -40.98 1.96 12.67
N THR A 655 -40.26 1.03 13.29
CA THR A 655 -40.12 -0.37 12.84
C THR A 655 -41.45 -1.14 12.75
N GLY A 656 -42.49 -0.66 13.44
CA GLY A 656 -43.85 -1.18 13.37
C GLY A 656 -44.85 -0.34 12.54
N ALA A 657 -44.39 0.70 11.83
CA ALA A 657 -45.26 1.47 10.93
C ALA A 657 -45.69 0.62 9.72
N GLU A 658 -46.93 0.81 9.25
CA GLU A 658 -47.43 0.12 8.05
C GLU A 658 -46.89 0.79 6.78
N MET A 659 -46.36 -0.02 5.86
CA MET A 659 -46.04 0.35 4.49
C MET A 659 -46.82 -0.56 3.52
N ASN A 660 -47.00 -0.08 2.29
CA ASN A 660 -47.58 -0.87 1.21
C ASN A 660 -46.49 -1.23 0.21
N CYS A 661 -46.33 -2.52 -0.09
CA CYS A 661 -45.42 -3.08 -1.07
C CYS A 661 -46.21 -3.54 -2.33
N PRO A 662 -46.59 -2.61 -3.23
CA PRO A 662 -47.18 -2.95 -4.53
C PRO A 662 -46.14 -3.59 -5.46
N LYS A 663 -46.60 -4.15 -6.60
CA LYS A 663 -45.71 -4.70 -7.64
C LYS A 663 -44.72 -3.66 -8.18
N THR A 664 -45.22 -2.45 -8.43
CA THR A 664 -44.45 -1.31 -8.92
C THR A 664 -44.76 -0.06 -8.11
N ALA A 665 -43.79 0.85 -8.03
CA ALA A 665 -43.97 2.23 -7.56
C ALA A 665 -43.32 3.19 -8.56
N ASP A 666 -43.93 4.32 -8.84
CA ASP A 666 -43.33 5.39 -9.64
C ASP A 666 -42.72 6.43 -8.68
N VAL A 667 -41.45 6.77 -8.90
CA VAL A 667 -40.77 7.86 -8.16
C VAL A 667 -40.02 8.74 -9.17
N GLY A 668 -40.41 10.01 -9.23
CA GLY A 668 -39.87 10.98 -10.20
C GLY A 668 -40.23 10.72 -11.68
N GLY A 669 -41.20 9.87 -11.98
CA GLY A 669 -41.54 9.44 -13.36
C GLY A 669 -40.82 8.17 -13.81
N TRP A 670 -40.17 7.44 -12.89
CA TRP A 670 -39.49 6.18 -13.17
C TRP A 670 -40.15 5.00 -12.42
N PRO A 671 -40.47 3.89 -13.13
CA PRO A 671 -41.09 2.72 -12.51
C PRO A 671 -40.07 1.80 -11.82
N PHE A 672 -40.11 1.75 -10.50
CA PHE A 672 -39.37 0.77 -9.69
C PHE A 672 -40.17 -0.53 -9.54
N LYS A 673 -39.50 -1.68 -9.70
CA LYS A 673 -40.04 -3.05 -9.51
C LYS A 673 -39.43 -3.73 -8.28
N ASN A 674 -40.10 -4.74 -7.74
CA ASN A 674 -39.48 -5.71 -6.82
C ASN A 674 -38.79 -6.84 -7.62
N ALA A 675 -37.77 -7.47 -7.02
CA ALA A 675 -37.14 -8.66 -7.60
C ALA A 675 -38.18 -9.78 -7.80
N GLY A 676 -38.11 -10.49 -8.93
CA GLY A 676 -39.08 -11.53 -9.27
C GLY A 676 -40.52 -11.03 -9.41
N ASP A 677 -40.71 -9.74 -9.72
CA ASP A 677 -42.02 -9.13 -9.99
C ASP A 677 -43.02 -9.18 -8.80
N ALA A 678 -42.49 -9.33 -7.57
CA ALA A 678 -43.26 -9.61 -6.36
C ALA A 678 -44.12 -8.43 -5.87
N ALA A 679 -45.22 -8.75 -5.19
CA ALA A 679 -46.06 -7.80 -4.45
C ALA A 679 -46.48 -8.40 -3.11
N TYR A 680 -46.00 -7.83 -2.00
CA TYR A 680 -46.26 -8.35 -0.65
C TYR A 680 -47.44 -7.66 0.05
N GLY A 681 -47.96 -6.56 -0.52
CA GLY A 681 -49.12 -5.83 0.02
C GLY A 681 -48.78 -5.02 1.28
N LYS A 682 -49.71 -4.94 2.24
CA LYS A 682 -49.49 -4.27 3.52
C LYS A 682 -48.51 -5.07 4.38
N GLN A 683 -47.47 -4.41 4.87
CA GLN A 683 -46.44 -4.96 5.74
C GLN A 683 -46.04 -3.92 6.79
N THR A 684 -45.51 -4.32 7.94
CA THR A 684 -44.73 -3.42 8.79
C THR A 684 -43.38 -3.09 8.14
N VAL A 685 -42.73 -2.00 8.59
CA VAL A 685 -41.33 -1.68 8.25
C VAL A 685 -40.39 -2.87 8.49
N THR A 686 -40.57 -3.60 9.59
CA THR A 686 -39.81 -4.82 9.89
C THR A 686 -40.04 -5.93 8.84
N GLU A 687 -41.29 -6.22 8.50
CA GLU A 687 -41.62 -7.26 7.50
C GLU A 687 -41.19 -6.87 6.09
N ALA A 688 -41.26 -5.58 5.72
CA ALA A 688 -40.83 -5.09 4.41
C ALA A 688 -39.30 -5.05 4.25
N PHE A 689 -38.56 -4.86 5.36
CA PHE A 689 -37.12 -5.08 5.42
C PHE A 689 -36.79 -6.58 5.22
N ALA A 690 -37.54 -7.46 5.90
CA ALA A 690 -37.37 -8.92 5.84
C ALA A 690 -37.67 -9.50 4.44
N THR A 691 -38.75 -9.07 3.78
CA THR A 691 -39.06 -9.40 2.37
C THR A 691 -38.25 -8.59 1.37
N SER A 692 -37.40 -7.67 1.82
CA SER A 692 -36.51 -6.84 1.00
C SER A 692 -37.22 -5.96 -0.05
N CYS A 693 -38.46 -5.52 0.22
CA CYS A 693 -39.27 -4.75 -0.72
C CYS A 693 -38.52 -3.50 -1.24
N ASN A 694 -38.53 -3.28 -2.56
CA ASN A 694 -38.05 -2.07 -3.23
C ASN A 694 -39.14 -1.00 -3.21
N THR A 695 -40.34 -1.36 -3.67
CA THR A 695 -41.41 -0.40 -4.00
C THR A 695 -41.92 0.37 -2.78
N ALA A 696 -42.06 -0.30 -1.63
CA ALA A 696 -42.38 0.33 -0.35
C ALA A 696 -41.26 1.27 0.12
N LEU A 697 -40.00 0.86 -0.06
CA LEU A 697 -38.84 1.63 0.42
C LEU A 697 -38.68 2.94 -0.36
N VAL A 698 -38.63 2.89 -1.71
CA VAL A 698 -38.51 4.11 -2.53
C VAL A 698 -39.67 5.08 -2.31
N THR A 699 -40.88 4.53 -2.06
CA THR A 699 -42.09 5.30 -1.72
C THR A 699 -41.98 6.04 -0.39
N GLU A 700 -41.27 5.51 0.61
CA GLU A 700 -41.04 6.24 1.88
C GLU A 700 -39.80 7.13 1.82
N VAL A 701 -38.77 6.77 1.05
CA VAL A 701 -37.59 7.60 0.77
C VAL A 701 -38.01 8.93 0.12
N GLU A 702 -38.85 8.90 -0.92
CA GLU A 702 -39.41 10.11 -1.56
C GLU A 702 -40.15 11.05 -0.56
N LYS A 703 -40.78 10.49 0.47
CA LYS A 703 -41.57 11.25 1.46
C LYS A 703 -40.76 11.79 2.62
N LYS A 704 -39.60 11.21 2.91
CA LYS A 704 -38.91 11.36 4.20
C LYS A 704 -37.44 11.77 4.10
N LEU A 705 -36.75 11.43 3.02
CA LEU A 705 -35.31 11.70 2.85
C LEU A 705 -35.06 12.76 1.78
N THR A 706 -34.02 13.55 2.01
CA THR A 706 -33.34 14.36 0.98
C THR A 706 -32.05 13.66 0.55
N SER A 707 -31.51 14.04 -0.60
CA SER A 707 -30.17 13.62 -1.04
C SER A 707 -29.10 13.85 0.04
N GLU A 708 -29.13 15.01 0.70
CA GLU A 708 -28.25 15.37 1.83
C GLU A 708 -28.38 14.40 3.01
N SER A 709 -29.61 14.09 3.45
CA SER A 709 -29.83 13.16 4.58
C SER A 709 -29.39 11.72 4.27
N MET A 710 -29.52 11.29 3.01
CA MET A 710 -29.10 9.95 2.57
C MET A 710 -27.57 9.89 2.39
N THR A 711 -26.93 10.95 1.88
CA THR A 711 -25.47 11.07 1.83
C THR A 711 -24.87 11.07 3.24
N LYS A 712 -25.40 11.88 4.17
CA LYS A 712 -24.99 11.87 5.59
C LYS A 712 -25.00 10.45 6.18
N ALA A 713 -26.13 9.76 6.07
CA ALA A 713 -26.25 8.40 6.60
C ALA A 713 -25.32 7.40 5.89
N ALA A 714 -25.08 7.55 4.59
CA ALA A 714 -24.09 6.76 3.87
C ALA A 714 -22.66 7.00 4.39
N GLU A 715 -22.30 8.25 4.64
CA GLU A 715 -21.00 8.69 5.14
C GLU A 715 -20.76 8.24 6.59
N GLU A 716 -21.79 8.24 7.45
CA GLU A 716 -21.76 7.68 8.81
C GLU A 716 -21.37 6.20 8.83
N PHE A 717 -21.76 5.44 7.81
CA PHE A 717 -21.35 4.04 7.58
C PHE A 717 -20.08 3.89 6.72
N GLY A 718 -19.30 4.96 6.51
CA GLY A 718 -17.99 4.89 5.86
C GLY A 718 -17.97 5.05 4.33
N MET A 719 -19.09 5.37 3.68
CA MET A 719 -19.03 5.81 2.27
C MET A 719 -18.26 7.13 2.17
N ASN A 720 -17.67 7.38 0.99
CA ASN A 720 -16.90 8.58 0.65
C ASN A 720 -15.61 8.83 1.48
N ALA A 721 -15.24 7.92 2.39
CA ALA A 721 -13.97 7.94 3.11
C ALA A 721 -13.05 6.81 2.61
N ASP A 722 -11.74 7.07 2.58
CA ASP A 722 -10.73 6.06 2.28
C ASP A 722 -10.57 5.09 3.49
N LEU A 723 -10.21 3.85 3.20
CA LEU A 723 -10.10 2.78 4.20
C LEU A 723 -8.64 2.32 4.28
N ASP A 724 -7.85 2.98 5.12
CA ASP A 724 -6.49 2.53 5.40
C ASP A 724 -6.51 1.25 6.26
N ILE A 725 -5.82 0.23 5.78
CA ILE A 725 -5.62 -1.05 6.45
C ILE A 725 -4.15 -1.51 6.36
N GLY A 726 -3.22 -0.64 5.93
CA GLY A 726 -1.85 -1.04 5.57
C GLY A 726 -1.73 -1.73 4.20
N LEU A 727 -2.80 -1.70 3.39
CA LEU A 727 -2.83 -2.17 2.00
C LEU A 727 -3.74 -1.25 1.16
N PRO A 728 -3.51 -1.13 -0.16
CA PRO A 728 -4.41 -0.41 -1.05
C PRO A 728 -5.84 -0.95 -1.00
N THR A 729 -6.82 -0.03 -0.92
CA THR A 729 -8.25 -0.34 -1.00
C THR A 729 -8.97 0.61 -1.97
N ARG A 730 -10.13 0.21 -2.50
CA ARG A 730 -11.00 1.12 -3.24
C ARG A 730 -11.93 1.85 -2.29
N ARG A 731 -11.87 3.19 -2.33
CA ARG A 731 -12.77 4.08 -1.61
C ARG A 731 -14.23 3.75 -1.92
N PRO A 732 -15.05 3.31 -0.95
CA PRO A 732 -16.49 3.14 -1.15
C PRO A 732 -17.14 4.49 -1.50
N SER A 733 -18.12 4.50 -2.41
CA SER A 733 -18.61 5.74 -3.02
C SER A 733 -20.13 5.83 -2.99
N PHE A 734 -20.64 6.92 -2.42
CA PHE A 734 -22.03 7.34 -2.49
C PHE A 734 -22.11 8.77 -3.03
N PRO A 735 -22.20 8.95 -4.37
CA PRO A 735 -22.40 10.27 -4.97
C PRO A 735 -23.74 10.87 -4.50
N THR A 736 -23.76 12.16 -4.16
CA THR A 736 -24.98 12.83 -3.70
C THR A 736 -26.04 12.84 -4.82
N PRO A 737 -27.22 12.23 -4.62
CA PRO A 737 -28.18 12.06 -5.70
C PRO A 737 -28.71 13.39 -6.28
N GLU A 738 -28.54 13.58 -7.58
CA GLU A 738 -28.95 14.81 -8.30
C GLU A 738 -30.47 15.05 -8.31
N ASN A 739 -31.27 13.99 -8.17
CA ASN A 739 -32.73 14.01 -8.28
C ASN A 739 -33.38 12.85 -7.49
N VAL A 740 -34.70 12.91 -7.33
CA VAL A 740 -35.46 11.94 -6.52
C VAL A 740 -35.44 10.52 -7.08
N THR A 741 -35.31 10.34 -8.39
CA THR A 741 -35.18 9.01 -9.02
C THR A 741 -33.81 8.40 -8.73
N MET A 742 -32.72 9.18 -8.79
CA MET A 742 -31.39 8.70 -8.39
C MET A 742 -31.33 8.42 -6.88
N LEU A 743 -31.99 9.25 -6.06
CA LEU A 743 -32.12 9.01 -4.62
C LEU A 743 -32.84 7.68 -4.34
N ALA A 744 -33.95 7.43 -5.03
CA ALA A 744 -34.67 6.16 -4.97
C ALA A 744 -33.80 4.97 -5.42
N ALA A 745 -33.07 5.07 -6.54
CA ALA A 745 -32.17 4.01 -7.00
C ALA A 745 -31.04 3.71 -5.97
N GLN A 746 -30.35 4.74 -5.49
CA GLN A 746 -29.28 4.58 -4.50
C GLN A 746 -29.80 4.08 -3.15
N SER A 747 -31.02 4.45 -2.75
CA SER A 747 -31.69 3.93 -1.54
C SER A 747 -32.02 2.42 -1.59
N ILE A 748 -31.99 1.79 -2.77
CA ILE A 748 -32.09 0.33 -2.91
C ILE A 748 -30.75 -0.33 -3.27
N GLY A 749 -29.65 0.44 -3.29
CA GLY A 749 -28.29 0.02 -3.61
C GLY A 749 -27.98 -0.12 -5.10
N GLN A 750 -28.73 0.55 -5.97
CA GLN A 750 -28.51 0.64 -7.43
C GLN A 750 -28.15 2.08 -7.85
N GLY A 751 -27.84 2.33 -9.12
CA GLY A 751 -27.53 3.67 -9.62
C GLY A 751 -26.03 3.93 -9.58
N GLN A 752 -25.59 4.95 -8.82
CA GLN A 752 -24.16 5.34 -8.77
C GLN A 752 -23.45 4.97 -7.45
N VAL A 753 -24.12 4.24 -6.55
CA VAL A 753 -23.51 3.74 -5.31
C VAL A 753 -22.70 2.48 -5.60
N ILE A 754 -21.40 2.51 -5.26
CA ILE A 754 -20.47 1.38 -5.43
C ILE A 754 -19.68 1.13 -4.15
N SER A 755 -19.42 -0.14 -3.85
CA SER A 755 -18.75 -0.55 -2.61
C SER A 755 -17.97 -1.86 -2.78
N THR A 756 -17.07 -2.11 -1.84
CA THR A 756 -16.24 -3.31 -1.73
C THR A 756 -16.83 -4.31 -0.73
N PRO A 757 -16.53 -5.62 -0.85
CA PRO A 757 -16.88 -6.60 0.18
C PRO A 757 -16.30 -6.26 1.56
N LEU A 758 -15.12 -5.63 1.60
CA LEU A 758 -14.55 -5.08 2.84
C LEU A 758 -15.47 -4.03 3.47
N HIS A 759 -15.83 -2.97 2.72
CA HIS A 759 -16.72 -1.92 3.23
C HIS A 759 -18.08 -2.50 3.64
N MET A 760 -18.67 -3.36 2.80
CA MET A 760 -19.95 -3.99 3.09
C MET A 760 -19.94 -4.96 4.29
N ALA A 761 -18.76 -5.43 4.76
CA ALA A 761 -18.63 -6.16 6.01
C ALA A 761 -18.66 -5.24 7.25
N THR A 762 -18.24 -3.98 7.11
CA THR A 762 -18.34 -2.97 8.20
C THR A 762 -19.78 -2.56 8.49
N VAL A 763 -20.68 -2.62 7.50
CA VAL A 763 -22.10 -2.21 7.64
C VAL A 763 -22.86 -3.07 8.68
N PRO A 764 -22.91 -4.41 8.61
CA PRO A 764 -23.51 -5.23 9.66
C PRO A 764 -22.70 -5.20 10.98
N ALA A 765 -21.38 -4.96 10.91
CA ALA A 765 -20.56 -4.77 12.11
C ALA A 765 -21.01 -3.54 12.91
N ALA A 766 -21.24 -2.41 12.23
CA ALA A 766 -21.71 -1.16 12.84
C ALA A 766 -23.06 -1.34 13.56
N ILE A 767 -23.98 -2.15 13.01
CA ILE A 767 -25.23 -2.49 13.68
C ILE A 767 -24.99 -3.37 14.93
N LYS A 768 -24.03 -4.30 14.88
CA LYS A 768 -23.72 -5.22 15.99
C LYS A 768 -22.95 -4.54 17.13
N ASP A 769 -22.10 -3.56 16.87
CA ASP A 769 -21.47 -2.75 17.93
C ASP A 769 -22.42 -1.67 18.45
N GLY A 770 -23.06 -0.93 17.52
CA GLY A 770 -23.76 0.33 17.80
C GLY A 770 -22.96 1.56 17.35
N SER A 771 -21.75 1.35 16.82
CA SER A 771 -20.90 2.34 16.18
C SER A 771 -20.24 1.74 14.94
N TRP A 772 -20.15 2.49 13.85
CA TRP A 772 -19.26 2.15 12.74
C TRP A 772 -17.80 2.38 13.14
N ARG A 773 -16.89 1.55 12.62
CA ARG A 773 -15.45 1.60 12.86
C ARG A 773 -14.72 1.48 11.54
N SER A 774 -13.58 2.15 11.42
CA SER A 774 -12.62 1.85 10.36
C SER A 774 -12.24 0.36 10.43
N PRO A 775 -12.16 -0.36 9.30
CA PRO A 775 -11.60 -1.71 9.32
C PRO A 775 -10.09 -1.64 9.58
N VAL A 776 -9.53 -2.65 10.24
CA VAL A 776 -8.09 -2.71 10.55
C VAL A 776 -7.57 -4.09 10.14
N LEU A 777 -6.51 -4.15 9.30
CA LEU A 777 -5.81 -5.41 9.00
C LEU A 777 -4.49 -5.53 9.77
N VAL A 778 -3.66 -4.49 9.76
CA VAL A 778 -2.38 -4.47 10.49
C VAL A 778 -2.59 -3.91 11.89
N THR A 779 -2.11 -4.63 12.90
CA THR A 779 -2.27 -4.31 14.33
C THR A 779 -0.95 -4.02 15.03
N ASP A 780 0.17 -4.54 14.50
CA ASP A 780 1.53 -4.13 14.86
C ASP A 780 2.37 -4.05 13.56
N PRO A 781 2.91 -2.87 13.17
CA PRO A 781 2.80 -1.59 13.86
C PRO A 781 1.36 -1.06 13.76
N ALA A 782 0.88 -0.38 14.81
CA ALA A 782 -0.44 0.24 14.78
C ALA A 782 -0.45 1.40 13.77
N LEU A 783 -1.37 1.35 12.79
CA LEU A 783 -1.50 2.37 11.74
C LEU A 783 -1.85 3.75 12.33
N PRO A 784 -1.23 4.84 11.85
CA PRO A 784 -1.52 6.20 12.31
C PRO A 784 -2.92 6.67 11.89
N ASP A 785 -3.41 7.73 12.53
CA ASP A 785 -4.60 8.52 12.14
C ASP A 785 -5.91 7.75 11.85
N GLN A 786 -6.03 6.52 12.36
CA GLN A 786 -7.23 5.69 12.22
C GLN A 786 -8.50 6.35 12.78
N PRO A 787 -9.61 6.43 12.01
CA PRO A 787 -10.83 7.13 12.43
C PRO A 787 -11.50 6.58 13.70
N GLU A 788 -11.79 7.49 14.64
CA GLU A 788 -12.57 7.22 15.86
C GLU A 788 -13.96 6.60 15.56
N PRO A 789 -14.47 5.67 16.40
CA PRO A 789 -15.76 5.02 16.19
C PRO A 789 -16.95 5.99 16.15
N ARG A 790 -17.82 5.84 15.15
CA ARG A 790 -18.94 6.75 14.86
C ARG A 790 -20.29 6.11 15.22
N PRO A 791 -21.03 6.61 16.23
CA PRO A 791 -22.28 5.98 16.68
C PRO A 791 -23.36 5.88 15.61
N ILE A 792 -24.09 4.76 15.61
CA ILE A 792 -25.26 4.50 14.75
C ILE A 792 -26.54 4.52 15.62
N PRO A 793 -27.29 5.63 15.67
CA PRO A 793 -28.28 5.88 16.74
C PRO A 793 -29.43 4.87 16.85
N HIS A 794 -29.88 4.27 15.74
CA HIS A 794 -31.00 3.32 15.67
C HIS A 794 -30.55 1.87 15.45
N ALA A 795 -29.27 1.55 15.66
CA ALA A 795 -28.74 0.18 15.55
C ALA A 795 -29.59 -0.86 16.33
N GLU A 796 -29.99 -0.56 17.58
CA GLU A 796 -30.86 -1.45 18.38
C GLU A 796 -32.21 -1.76 17.73
N GLN A 797 -32.71 -0.85 16.88
CA GLN A 797 -33.98 -1.01 16.15
C GLN A 797 -33.78 -1.81 14.85
N LEU A 798 -32.61 -1.69 14.22
CA LEU A 798 -32.23 -2.48 13.04
C LEU A 798 -31.87 -3.94 13.37
N ARG A 799 -31.35 -4.24 14.57
CA ARG A 799 -31.03 -5.62 15.01
C ARG A 799 -32.22 -6.60 14.82
N PRO A 800 -33.44 -6.37 15.36
CA PRO A 800 -34.57 -7.27 15.11
C PRO A 800 -35.01 -7.32 13.65
N MET A 801 -34.83 -6.25 12.87
CA MET A 801 -35.12 -6.24 11.42
C MET A 801 -34.15 -7.15 10.65
N MET A 802 -32.86 -7.09 10.99
CA MET A 802 -31.83 -8.01 10.47
C MET A 802 -32.03 -9.47 10.94
N ARG A 803 -32.68 -9.70 12.08
CA ARG A 803 -33.09 -11.05 12.48
C ARG A 803 -34.23 -11.57 11.62
N ALA A 804 -35.26 -10.75 11.38
CA ALA A 804 -36.44 -11.10 10.60
C ALA A 804 -36.09 -11.54 9.16
N VAL A 805 -35.04 -10.99 8.54
CA VAL A 805 -34.51 -11.48 7.24
C VAL A 805 -34.13 -12.96 7.29
N VAL A 806 -33.55 -13.42 8.40
CA VAL A 806 -33.02 -14.78 8.60
C VAL A 806 -34.08 -15.75 9.13
N THR A 807 -35.09 -15.27 9.86
CA THR A 807 -36.15 -16.13 10.43
C THR A 807 -37.40 -16.23 9.56
N ASP A 808 -37.81 -15.14 8.90
CA ASP A 808 -39.12 -15.01 8.23
C ASP A 808 -39.02 -14.34 6.84
N GLY A 809 -37.80 -14.06 6.37
CA GLY A 809 -37.52 -13.21 5.21
C GLY A 809 -36.65 -13.86 4.14
N THR A 810 -35.95 -13.02 3.35
CA THR A 810 -35.20 -13.47 2.16
C THR A 810 -34.03 -14.42 2.43
N ALA A 811 -33.62 -14.63 3.69
CA ALA A 811 -32.60 -15.60 4.09
C ALA A 811 -33.14 -16.80 4.90
N GLU A 812 -34.47 -16.93 5.12
CA GLU A 812 -35.12 -18.08 5.78
C GLU A 812 -34.55 -19.43 5.31
N LYS A 813 -34.38 -19.58 3.99
CA LYS A 813 -33.99 -20.83 3.33
C LYS A 813 -32.48 -20.97 3.11
N ALA A 814 -31.67 -20.04 3.61
CA ALA A 814 -30.20 -20.07 3.47
C ALA A 814 -29.51 -21.11 4.39
N GLY A 815 -30.19 -21.60 5.43
CA GLY A 815 -29.68 -22.67 6.31
C GLY A 815 -28.80 -22.21 7.47
N PHE A 816 -28.91 -20.95 7.90
CA PHE A 816 -28.23 -20.43 9.10
C PHE A 816 -28.66 -21.15 10.38
N GLN A 817 -27.71 -21.35 11.31
CA GLN A 817 -27.95 -21.97 12.61
C GLN A 817 -27.67 -20.97 13.75
N GLY A 818 -28.56 -20.96 14.76
CA GLY A 818 -28.44 -20.08 15.92
C GLY A 818 -28.87 -18.63 15.65
N GLU A 819 -28.24 -17.69 16.36
CA GLU A 819 -28.57 -16.26 16.34
C GLU A 819 -27.70 -15.50 15.33
N VAL A 820 -28.04 -15.69 14.06
CA VAL A 820 -27.50 -14.94 12.92
C VAL A 820 -28.47 -13.84 12.50
N TYR A 821 -27.91 -12.69 12.14
CA TYR A 821 -28.60 -11.48 11.72
C TYR A 821 -28.03 -11.04 10.38
N GLY A 822 -28.82 -10.52 9.45
CA GLY A 822 -28.27 -10.07 8.17
C GLY A 822 -29.24 -9.42 7.20
N LYS A 823 -28.75 -9.19 5.99
CA LYS A 823 -29.49 -8.65 4.85
C LYS A 823 -28.97 -9.26 3.54
N THR A 824 -29.87 -9.84 2.74
CA THR A 824 -29.55 -10.25 1.37
C THR A 824 -29.56 -9.06 0.43
N GLY A 825 -28.71 -9.08 -0.59
CA GLY A 825 -28.76 -8.19 -1.74
C GLY A 825 -28.82 -8.96 -3.05
N SER A 826 -29.45 -8.36 -4.04
CA SER A 826 -29.22 -8.65 -5.46
C SER A 826 -29.03 -7.30 -6.14
N ALA A 827 -28.11 -7.21 -7.08
CA ALA A 827 -27.84 -6.00 -7.85
C ALA A 827 -27.72 -6.35 -9.33
N GLU A 828 -28.61 -5.80 -10.18
CA GLU A 828 -28.56 -5.93 -11.64
C GLU A 828 -27.37 -5.10 -12.18
N PHE A 829 -26.51 -5.68 -13.04
CA PHE A 829 -25.29 -5.04 -13.56
C PHE A 829 -25.17 -5.15 -15.09
N GLY A 830 -24.33 -4.29 -15.69
CA GLY A 830 -24.07 -4.27 -17.13
C GLY A 830 -25.09 -3.46 -17.93
N THR A 831 -25.05 -3.59 -19.26
CA THR A 831 -25.94 -2.90 -20.20
C THR A 831 -26.82 -3.91 -20.94
N ALA A 832 -28.13 -3.72 -20.92
CA ALA A 832 -29.05 -4.55 -21.68
C ALA A 832 -28.85 -4.30 -23.19
N GLU A 833 -28.70 -5.36 -23.99
CA GLU A 833 -28.54 -5.23 -25.44
C GLU A 833 -29.88 -4.85 -26.12
N ASN A 834 -31.00 -5.26 -25.54
CA ASN A 834 -32.37 -4.96 -25.97
C ASN A 834 -33.26 -4.57 -24.77
N GLU A 835 -34.40 -3.92 -25.02
CA GLU A 835 -35.35 -3.47 -23.98
C GLU A 835 -35.99 -4.62 -23.16
N ASP A 836 -35.96 -5.86 -23.69
CA ASP A 836 -36.54 -7.07 -23.08
C ASP A 836 -35.49 -7.95 -22.32
N ASP A 837 -34.19 -7.62 -22.37
CA ASP A 837 -33.15 -8.47 -21.77
C ASP A 837 -33.05 -8.28 -20.25
N GLU A 838 -33.17 -9.37 -19.49
CA GLU A 838 -32.87 -9.34 -18.05
C GLU A 838 -31.36 -9.26 -17.81
N LEU A 839 -30.92 -8.21 -17.11
CA LEU A 839 -29.54 -8.05 -16.68
C LEU A 839 -29.13 -9.18 -15.71
N ASP A 840 -27.91 -9.69 -15.89
CA ASP A 840 -27.26 -10.53 -14.88
C ASP A 840 -27.13 -9.76 -13.56
N SER A 841 -27.04 -10.48 -12.44
CA SER A 841 -26.98 -9.84 -11.11
C SER A 841 -25.90 -10.40 -10.18
N HIS A 842 -25.32 -9.52 -9.38
CA HIS A 842 -24.43 -9.87 -8.26
C HIS A 842 -25.28 -10.32 -7.06
N ALA A 843 -24.99 -11.52 -6.54
CA ALA A 843 -25.66 -12.05 -5.36
C ALA A 843 -24.90 -11.65 -4.10
N TRP A 844 -25.59 -11.01 -3.15
CA TRP A 844 -25.02 -10.50 -1.90
C TRP A 844 -25.67 -11.11 -0.65
N MET A 845 -24.88 -11.30 0.40
CA MET A 845 -25.37 -11.51 1.76
C MET A 845 -24.43 -10.87 2.76
N VAL A 846 -24.93 -9.92 3.57
CA VAL A 846 -24.19 -9.30 4.68
C VAL A 846 -24.84 -9.66 6.00
N GLY A 847 -24.07 -9.76 7.09
CA GLY A 847 -24.63 -10.13 8.39
C GLY A 847 -23.61 -10.26 9.51
N TYR A 848 -24.04 -10.81 10.65
CA TYR A 848 -23.18 -11.14 11.77
C TYR A 848 -23.73 -12.31 12.61
N LYS A 849 -22.82 -12.98 13.31
CA LYS A 849 -23.09 -13.99 14.35
C LYS A 849 -22.16 -13.73 15.53
N GLY A 850 -22.73 -13.53 16.73
CA GLY A 850 -21.93 -13.16 17.90
C GLY A 850 -21.15 -11.86 17.65
N ASP A 851 -19.82 -11.93 17.73
CA ASP A 851 -18.92 -10.81 17.44
C ASP A 851 -18.06 -11.05 16.18
N VAL A 852 -18.66 -11.70 15.16
CA VAL A 852 -18.11 -11.80 13.81
C VAL A 852 -19.16 -11.30 12.82
N ALA A 853 -18.88 -10.18 12.16
CA ALA A 853 -19.62 -9.68 11.01
C ALA A 853 -19.00 -10.20 9.70
N PHE A 854 -19.79 -10.22 8.63
CA PHE A 854 -19.37 -10.70 7.32
C PHE A 854 -20.11 -10.02 6.16
N ALA A 855 -19.47 -10.03 4.99
CA ALA A 855 -20.10 -9.80 3.70
C ALA A 855 -19.64 -10.86 2.70
N VAL A 856 -20.59 -11.38 1.92
CA VAL A 856 -20.37 -12.30 0.79
C VAL A 856 -20.92 -11.66 -0.48
N VAL A 857 -20.12 -11.66 -1.55
CA VAL A 857 -20.55 -11.40 -2.93
C VAL A 857 -20.22 -12.59 -3.83
N VAL A 858 -21.11 -12.90 -4.78
CA VAL A 858 -20.89 -13.87 -5.86
C VAL A 858 -21.14 -13.18 -7.21
N GLU A 859 -20.12 -13.14 -8.06
CA GLU A 859 -20.16 -12.50 -9.39
C GLU A 859 -21.09 -13.25 -10.34
N GLY A 860 -22.03 -12.52 -10.96
CA GLY A 860 -23.13 -13.13 -11.72
C GLY A 860 -23.98 -14.12 -10.90
N GLY A 861 -23.94 -14.06 -9.56
CA GLY A 861 -24.57 -15.04 -8.68
C GLY A 861 -26.11 -15.05 -8.72
N GLY A 862 -26.75 -14.03 -9.28
CA GLY A 862 -28.20 -13.88 -9.31
C GLY A 862 -28.77 -13.46 -7.95
N ALA A 863 -29.69 -14.25 -7.39
CA ALA A 863 -30.40 -13.89 -6.17
C ALA A 863 -29.60 -14.18 -4.89
N GLY A 864 -29.33 -13.13 -4.10
CA GLY A 864 -28.56 -13.19 -2.85
C GLY A 864 -28.98 -14.30 -1.88
N GLY A 865 -30.27 -14.39 -1.54
CA GLY A 865 -30.78 -15.34 -0.55
C GLY A 865 -30.60 -16.82 -0.91
N SER A 866 -30.49 -17.15 -2.20
CA SER A 866 -30.33 -18.53 -2.69
C SER A 866 -28.91 -18.92 -3.09
N VAL A 867 -27.97 -17.95 -3.16
CA VAL A 867 -26.59 -18.19 -3.61
C VAL A 867 -25.58 -17.67 -2.57
N ALA A 868 -25.50 -16.36 -2.35
CA ALA A 868 -24.65 -15.80 -1.29
C ALA A 868 -25.11 -16.20 0.13
N GLY A 869 -26.42 -16.41 0.32
CA GLY A 869 -27.03 -16.88 1.57
C GLY A 869 -26.44 -18.21 2.06
N PRO A 870 -26.53 -19.31 1.27
CA PRO A 870 -25.90 -20.59 1.62
C PRO A 870 -24.39 -20.53 1.87
N VAL A 871 -23.64 -19.70 1.13
CA VAL A 871 -22.19 -19.50 1.38
C VAL A 871 -21.96 -18.84 2.74
N ALA A 872 -22.68 -17.75 3.03
CA ALA A 872 -22.63 -17.09 4.32
C ALA A 872 -23.11 -17.99 5.48
N ALA A 873 -24.09 -18.86 5.24
CA ALA A 873 -24.55 -19.85 6.23
C ALA A 873 -23.50 -20.94 6.47
N LYS A 874 -22.83 -21.43 5.44
CA LYS A 874 -21.73 -22.39 5.54
C LYS A 874 -20.55 -21.82 6.34
N PHE A 875 -20.23 -20.54 6.16
CA PHE A 875 -19.28 -19.81 7.02
C PHE A 875 -19.79 -19.67 8.45
N ALA A 876 -20.94 -19.02 8.65
CA ALA A 876 -21.47 -18.72 9.98
C ALA A 876 -21.83 -19.96 10.81
N ASN A 877 -22.07 -21.12 10.19
CA ASN A 877 -22.30 -22.40 10.87
C ASN A 877 -21.00 -23.11 11.27
N ALA A 878 -19.83 -22.68 10.77
CA ALA A 878 -18.52 -23.21 11.14
C ALA A 878 -17.85 -22.42 12.29
N LEU A 879 -18.39 -21.25 12.64
CA LEU A 879 -18.06 -20.44 13.83
C LEU A 879 -18.79 -20.94 15.08
#